data_AF-A0A9P1F280-F1
#
_entry.id   AF-A0A9P1F280-F1
#
_cell.length_a   1.000
_cell.length_b   1.000
_cell.length_c   1.000
_cell.angle_alpha   90.00
_cell.angle_beta   90.00
_cell.angle_gamma   90.00
#
_symmetry.space_group_name_H-M   'P 1'
#
loop_
_entity.id
_entity.type
_entity.pdbx_description
1 polymer ?
#
loop_
_entity_poly.entity_id
_entity_poly.type
_entity_poly.pdbx_seq_one_letter_code
_entity_poly.pdbx_strand_id
1 'polypeptide(L)'
;MNSKCSLVLPLLLHLVNSLNFCENSYSASASSIFSFRIVGGVPVDNGVNWMAKLISVGEDGEGILCGATVVDDFWLVTAAHCALQMKTRSYVTLRKPSNNRETTITVREAYVHPKYNNQSADNDIALLKVSSDLFRKYGIRPVCLVEDDSRLLKKYKNGLVIGYGLTLDADSSSLRNSDTLQNTTVPIIPGPECVRTWRILSLRSVAITANQLCAGAYLHGTAPGDSGGPLLIRKSNGEYVQVGITSYGADGLDGIVDQGKFPGVYTRISKYIPWMQRVISNLSSTTAAANFFTPLHLILLISTAFWILRLQPSTQPKMTISYSGNFFRLLLRWKGSIWRSVWRELFLFLILFYSIRFTSPYFFDWADPNDTKGYRKIYKVMCNEFHEYTKMIPLTFLLGFYVSNVVSRWWRQFECLKWPEDFLSVLCLLLPSKESRPARHQIARYMNLTSALAWRDVSTKIRLRFPCLRNIIDAGLLTEREYDKLQDINEPSPGIRWLTPLHWVQQLIDAEMAAGRGSVNYISVAMNELKAFRVSFRRLYCHDWVCVPLVYTQVAALATYSYFFFCLFGRQDLNSEDFYSLDAFFPLFTVVQFLFFVGWFKVGQDLMRPFGLDDDDFELSYILDRNIVTSFTIVDSLQDDEPPEFEEDVFWKHHNEQHLYAPKVASSLKWGRIDLSRNAHKHPPKLHTYLEMKDQDPEEYKNRKKNKFIAW
;
A
#
# COMPACT_ATOMS: atom_id res chain seq x y z
N MET A 1 -61.31 19.71 14.03
CA MET A 1 -60.51 20.94 13.97
C MET A 1 -59.42 20.82 15.02
N ASN A 2 -58.11 20.86 14.80
CA ASN A 2 -57.20 21.48 13.80
C ASN A 2 -56.28 22.44 14.57
N SER A 3 -54.96 22.50 14.40
CA SER A 3 -54.00 21.66 13.65
C SER A 3 -52.56 21.97 14.12
N LYS A 4 -51.56 21.26 13.56
CA LYS A 4 -50.12 21.61 13.48
C LYS A 4 -49.27 21.47 14.75
N CYS A 5 -48.83 20.24 15.04
CA CYS A 5 -47.53 20.00 15.67
C CYS A 5 -46.88 18.66 15.24
N SER A 6 -46.67 18.48 13.92
CA SER A 6 -45.84 17.41 13.36
C SER A 6 -45.54 17.71 11.88
N LEU A 7 -44.30 18.10 11.54
CA LEU A 7 -43.80 18.19 10.14
C LEU A 7 -42.29 18.48 10.00
N VAL A 8 -41.42 17.87 10.82
CA VAL A 8 -39.94 18.01 10.69
C VAL A 8 -39.22 16.65 10.75
N LEU A 9 -39.80 15.58 10.17
CA LEU A 9 -39.13 14.28 10.04
C LEU A 9 -39.71 13.37 8.93
N PRO A 10 -39.90 13.86 7.69
CA PRO A 10 -39.44 13.05 6.56
C PRO A 10 -39.01 13.89 5.34
N LEU A 11 -37.84 14.55 5.38
CA LEU A 11 -37.33 15.34 4.24
C LEU A 11 -35.80 15.25 4.03
N LEU A 12 -35.11 14.39 4.78
CA LEU A 12 -33.65 14.16 4.70
C LEU A 12 -33.29 12.71 4.31
N LEU A 13 -34.24 11.97 3.71
CA LEU A 13 -34.12 10.53 3.40
C LEU A 13 -34.41 10.19 1.92
N HIS A 14 -34.37 11.18 1.03
CA HIS A 14 -34.69 11.04 -0.41
C HIS A 14 -33.64 11.68 -1.36
N LEU A 15 -32.42 11.94 -0.88
CA LEU A 15 -31.34 12.58 -1.66
C LEU A 15 -29.98 11.85 -1.55
N VAL A 16 -29.97 10.53 -1.27
CA VAL A 16 -28.73 9.76 -1.02
C VAL A 16 -28.62 8.47 -1.86
N ASN A 17 -29.69 8.00 -2.50
CA ASN A 17 -29.65 6.86 -3.41
C ASN A 17 -29.47 7.34 -4.86
N SER A 18 -28.25 7.22 -5.40
CA SER A 18 -27.97 7.54 -6.81
C SER A 18 -28.13 6.33 -7.76
N LEU A 19 -27.96 5.10 -7.23
CA LEU A 19 -28.21 3.88 -8.00
C LEU A 19 -29.70 3.69 -8.28
N ASN A 20 -30.02 3.31 -9.51
CA ASN A 20 -31.38 3.09 -10.00
C ASN A 20 -31.96 1.74 -9.47
N PHE A 21 -32.78 1.80 -8.43
CA PHE A 21 -33.50 0.66 -7.87
C PHE A 21 -34.94 0.55 -8.37
N CYS A 22 -35.43 -0.69 -8.46
CA CYS A 22 -36.74 -0.98 -9.02
C CYS A 22 -37.90 -0.70 -8.04
N GLU A 23 -38.57 0.44 -8.16
CA GLU A 23 -39.95 0.61 -7.66
C GLU A 23 -40.95 0.85 -8.83
N ASN A 24 -42.25 0.72 -8.54
CA ASN A 24 -43.26 0.20 -9.47
C ASN A 24 -43.55 1.00 -10.76
N SER A 25 -43.98 0.24 -11.80
CA SER A 25 -44.67 0.66 -13.05
C SER A 25 -43.84 1.53 -14.04
N TYR A 26 -43.86 1.31 -15.36
CA TYR A 26 -44.99 0.98 -16.25
C TYR A 26 -44.71 -0.15 -17.28
N SER A 27 -45.71 -0.47 -18.12
CA SER A 27 -45.74 -1.57 -19.09
C SER A 27 -45.46 -1.12 -20.55
N ALA A 28 -44.87 -2.01 -21.35
CA ALA A 28 -44.89 -1.98 -22.82
C ALA A 28 -44.86 -3.43 -23.38
N SER A 29 -45.51 -3.67 -24.53
CA SER A 29 -45.95 -5.01 -24.97
C SER A 29 -45.15 -5.66 -26.10
N ALA A 30 -45.25 -6.98 -26.14
CA ALA A 30 -44.53 -7.97 -26.96
C ALA A 30 -44.57 -7.84 -28.50
N SER A 31 -43.52 -8.40 -29.13
CA SER A 31 -43.58 -9.33 -30.27
C SER A 31 -42.36 -10.29 -30.21
N SER A 32 -42.21 -11.25 -31.14
CA SER A 32 -41.23 -12.35 -31.01
C SER A 32 -40.98 -13.14 -32.31
N ILE A 33 -39.82 -13.85 -32.39
CA ILE A 33 -39.45 -14.91 -33.38
C ILE A 33 -38.98 -14.34 -34.75
N PHE A 34 -37.84 -14.68 -35.39
CA PHE A 34 -36.74 -15.69 -35.20
C PHE A 34 -35.36 -15.16 -35.73
N SER A 35 -34.26 -15.88 -35.44
CA SER A 35 -32.89 -15.82 -36.05
C SER A 35 -31.77 -15.03 -35.32
N PHE A 36 -30.50 -15.39 -35.62
CA PHE A 36 -29.33 -15.46 -34.68
C PHE A 36 -28.12 -14.54 -35.06
N ARG A 37 -26.92 -14.44 -34.42
CA ARG A 37 -26.13 -15.24 -33.43
C ARG A 37 -25.24 -14.38 -32.47
N ILE A 38 -25.31 -14.63 -31.15
CA ILE A 38 -24.09 -14.79 -30.28
C ILE A 38 -23.70 -16.27 -30.31
N VAL A 39 -22.93 -16.82 -29.34
CA VAL A 39 -23.02 -18.26 -29.03
C VAL A 39 -24.48 -18.60 -28.65
N GLY A 40 -25.24 -19.10 -29.65
CA GLY A 40 -26.69 -19.36 -29.60
C GLY A 40 -27.61 -18.13 -29.54
N GLY A 41 -27.06 -16.93 -29.62
CA GLY A 41 -27.79 -15.68 -29.35
C GLY A 41 -28.58 -15.12 -30.53
N VAL A 42 -29.07 -13.89 -30.39
CA VAL A 42 -29.73 -13.10 -31.44
C VAL A 42 -29.29 -11.62 -31.36
N PRO A 43 -29.33 -10.86 -32.48
CA PRO A 43 -29.06 -9.42 -32.46
C PRO A 43 -29.98 -8.67 -31.51
N VAL A 44 -29.48 -7.62 -30.84
CA VAL A 44 -30.27 -6.84 -29.88
C VAL A 44 -31.03 -5.73 -30.59
N ASP A 45 -32.35 -5.92 -30.67
CA ASP A 45 -33.33 -4.91 -31.09
C ASP A 45 -33.27 -3.62 -30.25
N ASN A 46 -33.85 -2.57 -30.82
CA ASN A 46 -33.79 -1.20 -30.29
C ASN A 46 -34.38 -1.10 -28.87
N GLY A 47 -33.55 -0.69 -27.89
CA GLY A 47 -33.98 -0.45 -26.50
C GLY A 47 -32.87 -0.61 -25.47
N VAL A 48 -31.92 -1.51 -25.71
CA VAL A 48 -30.77 -1.76 -24.81
C VAL A 48 -29.69 -0.68 -25.04
N ASN A 49 -29.87 0.47 -24.39
CA ASN A 49 -29.00 1.63 -24.54
C ASN A 49 -28.02 1.82 -23.36
N TRP A 50 -28.18 1.07 -22.26
CA TRP A 50 -27.25 1.06 -21.12
C TRP A 50 -26.06 0.11 -21.30
N MET A 51 -26.03 -0.70 -22.37
CA MET A 51 -24.92 -1.61 -22.65
C MET A 51 -23.83 -0.88 -23.43
N ALA A 52 -22.59 -0.96 -22.93
CA ALA A 52 -21.43 -0.32 -23.51
C ALA A 52 -20.39 -1.34 -24.00
N LYS A 53 -19.76 -1.02 -25.12
CA LYS A 53 -18.53 -1.63 -25.62
C LYS A 53 -17.35 -0.89 -24.99
N LEU A 54 -16.71 -1.46 -23.96
CA LEU A 54 -15.46 -0.95 -23.40
C LEU A 54 -14.32 -1.32 -24.34
N ILE A 55 -13.60 -0.30 -24.83
CA ILE A 55 -12.46 -0.44 -25.73
C ILE A 55 -11.29 0.32 -25.12
N SER A 56 -10.16 -0.34 -24.91
CA SER A 56 -8.90 0.33 -24.58
C SER A 56 -7.80 -0.17 -25.50
N VAL A 57 -7.01 0.75 -26.04
CA VAL A 57 -5.95 0.44 -27.02
C VAL A 57 -4.61 0.98 -26.51
N GLY A 58 -3.56 0.16 -26.62
CA GLY A 58 -2.18 0.53 -26.33
C GLY A 58 -1.50 1.24 -27.49
N GLU A 59 -0.25 1.67 -27.26
CA GLU A 59 0.59 2.34 -28.29
C GLU A 59 1.26 1.33 -29.24
N ASP A 60 1.25 0.06 -28.82
CA ASP A 60 1.59 -1.17 -29.57
C ASP A 60 0.49 -1.61 -30.55
N GLY A 61 -0.74 -1.08 -30.41
CA GLY A 61 -1.91 -1.53 -31.15
C GLY A 61 -2.62 -2.75 -30.54
N GLU A 62 -2.12 -3.32 -29.44
CA GLU A 62 -2.89 -4.30 -28.66
C GLU A 62 -4.04 -3.60 -27.95
N GLY A 63 -5.20 -4.27 -27.87
CA GLY A 63 -6.38 -3.68 -27.26
C GLY A 63 -7.28 -4.70 -26.57
N ILE A 64 -7.91 -4.27 -25.49
CA ILE A 64 -8.97 -5.03 -24.82
C ILE A 64 -10.35 -4.63 -25.34
N LEU A 65 -11.20 -5.65 -25.45
CA LEU A 65 -12.63 -5.53 -25.68
C LEU A 65 -13.34 -6.16 -24.48
N CYS A 66 -14.22 -5.40 -23.83
CA CYS A 66 -15.07 -5.85 -22.74
C CYS A 66 -16.47 -5.23 -22.84
N GLY A 67 -17.42 -5.78 -22.09
CA GLY A 67 -18.68 -5.13 -21.76
C GLY A 67 -18.56 -4.18 -20.56
N ALA A 68 -19.46 -3.20 -20.50
CA ALA A 68 -19.78 -2.45 -19.29
C ALA A 68 -21.25 -2.03 -19.33
N THR A 69 -21.87 -1.76 -18.17
CA THR A 69 -23.29 -1.40 -18.09
C THR A 69 -23.52 -0.13 -17.27
N VAL A 70 -24.31 0.81 -17.79
CA VAL A 70 -24.64 2.08 -17.11
C VAL A 70 -25.49 1.83 -15.87
N VAL A 71 -25.08 2.39 -14.73
CA VAL A 71 -25.73 2.24 -13.40
C VAL A 71 -26.10 3.58 -12.74
N ASP A 72 -25.58 4.70 -13.25
CA ASP A 72 -25.76 6.08 -12.77
C ASP A 72 -25.49 7.04 -13.96
N ASP A 73 -25.82 8.33 -13.86
CA ASP A 73 -25.67 9.31 -14.96
C ASP A 73 -24.21 9.51 -15.40
N PHE A 74 -23.24 9.20 -14.55
CA PHE A 74 -21.80 9.27 -14.85
C PHE A 74 -21.05 7.93 -14.68
N TRP A 75 -21.74 6.84 -14.33
CA TRP A 75 -21.08 5.59 -13.95
C TRP A 75 -21.56 4.35 -14.71
N LEU A 76 -20.59 3.50 -15.04
CA LEU A 76 -20.80 2.15 -15.54
C LEU A 76 -20.16 1.13 -14.58
N VAL A 77 -20.67 -0.09 -14.58
CA VAL A 77 -20.06 -1.25 -13.92
C VAL A 77 -19.47 -2.20 -14.96
N THR A 78 -18.34 -2.83 -14.63
CA THR A 78 -17.63 -3.82 -15.46
C THR A 78 -16.85 -4.79 -14.55
N ALA A 79 -16.09 -5.72 -15.13
CA ALA A 79 -15.21 -6.63 -14.39
C ALA A 79 -13.92 -5.93 -13.93
N ALA A 80 -13.34 -6.37 -12.82
CA ALA A 80 -12.07 -5.83 -12.31
C ALA A 80 -10.91 -6.15 -13.25
N HIS A 81 -10.85 -7.34 -13.84
CA HIS A 81 -9.78 -7.70 -14.79
C HIS A 81 -9.80 -6.79 -16.04
N CYS A 82 -10.99 -6.50 -16.60
CA CYS A 82 -11.14 -5.54 -17.69
C CYS A 82 -10.61 -4.15 -17.31
N ALA A 83 -10.91 -3.67 -16.10
CA ALA A 83 -10.44 -2.38 -15.60
C ALA A 83 -8.93 -2.32 -15.33
N LEU A 84 -8.31 -3.43 -14.88
CA LEU A 84 -6.87 -3.53 -14.64
C LEU A 84 -6.04 -3.64 -15.93
N GLN A 85 -6.65 -4.07 -17.03
CA GLN A 85 -6.01 -4.18 -18.36
C GLN A 85 -6.15 -2.90 -19.20
N MET A 86 -6.84 -1.86 -18.69
CA MET A 86 -6.96 -0.56 -19.35
C MET A 86 -5.58 0.10 -19.57
N LYS A 87 -5.40 0.71 -20.74
CA LYS A 87 -4.18 1.38 -21.21
C LYS A 87 -4.36 2.91 -21.16
N THR A 88 -3.42 3.69 -21.73
CA THR A 88 -3.44 5.16 -21.72
C THR A 88 -4.66 5.80 -22.40
N ARG A 89 -5.37 5.07 -23.26
CA ARG A 89 -6.59 5.52 -23.96
C ARG A 89 -7.70 4.48 -23.83
N SER A 90 -8.72 4.78 -23.02
CA SER A 90 -9.89 3.94 -22.80
C SER A 90 -11.20 4.70 -23.05
N TYR A 91 -12.13 4.06 -23.74
CA TYR A 91 -13.42 4.62 -24.12
C TYR A 91 -14.54 3.60 -23.94
N VAL A 92 -15.74 4.09 -23.69
CA VAL A 92 -16.97 3.30 -23.80
C VAL A 92 -17.78 3.79 -24.98
N THR A 93 -18.18 2.87 -25.86
CA THR A 93 -19.10 3.14 -26.97
C THR A 93 -20.49 2.63 -26.61
N LEU A 94 -21.49 3.50 -26.69
CA LEU A 94 -22.88 3.29 -26.30
C LEU A 94 -23.83 3.61 -27.45
N ARG A 95 -25.00 2.98 -27.52
CA ARG A 95 -26.05 3.31 -28.50
C ARG A 95 -26.98 4.41 -27.96
N LYS A 96 -27.31 5.41 -28.79
CA LYS A 96 -28.25 6.49 -28.41
C LYS A 96 -29.71 6.05 -28.65
N PRO A 97 -30.63 6.17 -27.67
CA PRO A 97 -32.04 5.83 -27.86
C PRO A 97 -32.74 6.63 -28.97
N SER A 98 -32.29 7.86 -29.23
CA SER A 98 -32.98 8.81 -30.12
C SER A 98 -32.82 8.53 -31.61
N ASN A 99 -31.78 7.80 -32.02
CA ASN A 99 -31.48 7.54 -33.44
C ASN A 99 -30.65 6.28 -33.69
N ASN A 100 -30.45 5.43 -32.67
CA ASN A 100 -29.66 4.20 -32.70
C ASN A 100 -28.20 4.34 -33.19
N ARG A 101 -27.68 5.56 -33.32
CA ARG A 101 -26.26 5.80 -33.63
C ARG A 101 -25.41 5.55 -32.39
N GLU A 102 -24.21 5.03 -32.61
CA GLU A 102 -23.25 4.85 -31.54
C GLU A 102 -22.59 6.18 -31.14
N THR A 103 -22.12 6.25 -29.90
CA THR A 103 -21.41 7.40 -29.34
C THR A 103 -20.31 6.91 -28.43
N THR A 104 -19.08 7.34 -28.72
CA THR A 104 -17.90 7.01 -27.93
C THR A 104 -17.65 8.10 -26.89
N ILE A 105 -17.37 7.70 -25.65
CA ILE A 105 -17.20 8.58 -24.50
C ILE A 105 -15.94 8.14 -23.74
N THR A 106 -15.02 9.06 -23.47
CA THR A 106 -13.78 8.75 -22.75
C THR A 106 -14.08 8.37 -21.30
N VAL A 107 -13.48 7.29 -20.82
CA VAL A 107 -13.46 6.92 -19.39
C VAL A 107 -12.40 7.76 -18.71
N ARG A 108 -12.75 8.41 -17.59
CA ARG A 108 -11.81 9.26 -16.82
C ARG A 108 -11.09 8.48 -15.71
N GLU A 109 -11.84 7.67 -14.99
CA GLU A 109 -11.40 7.01 -13.76
C GLU A 109 -11.99 5.60 -13.71
N ALA A 110 -11.24 4.65 -13.17
CA ALA A 110 -11.68 3.27 -12.95
C ALA A 110 -11.40 2.85 -11.49
N TYR A 111 -12.41 2.30 -10.83
CA TYR A 111 -12.42 1.97 -9.41
C TYR A 111 -12.62 0.47 -9.24
N VAL A 112 -11.52 -0.27 -9.13
CA VAL A 112 -11.52 -1.73 -8.87
C VAL A 112 -11.88 -2.01 -7.42
N HIS A 113 -12.63 -3.09 -7.15
CA HIS A 113 -12.95 -3.48 -5.78
C HIS A 113 -11.69 -3.88 -4.98
N PRO A 114 -11.45 -3.33 -3.78
CA PRO A 114 -10.17 -3.47 -3.07
C PRO A 114 -9.90 -4.88 -2.48
N LYS A 115 -10.77 -5.84 -2.73
CA LYS A 115 -10.57 -7.27 -2.41
C LYS A 115 -10.53 -8.17 -3.65
N TYR A 116 -10.45 -7.60 -4.86
CA TYR A 116 -10.31 -8.39 -6.07
C TYR A 116 -9.07 -9.30 -6.00
N ASN A 117 -9.26 -10.59 -6.29
CA ASN A 117 -8.18 -11.57 -6.33
C ASN A 117 -8.05 -12.15 -7.74
N ASN A 118 -6.93 -11.83 -8.42
CA ASN A 118 -6.63 -12.30 -9.77
C ASN A 118 -6.42 -13.82 -9.89
N GLN A 119 -6.23 -14.56 -8.79
CA GLN A 119 -6.09 -16.03 -8.81
C GLN A 119 -7.42 -16.77 -8.69
N SER A 120 -8.42 -16.18 -8.04
CA SER A 120 -9.73 -16.84 -7.79
C SER A 120 -10.90 -16.13 -8.47
N ALA A 121 -10.65 -14.98 -9.10
CA ALA A 121 -11.66 -14.06 -9.64
C ALA A 121 -12.81 -13.74 -8.65
N ASP A 122 -12.54 -13.80 -7.34
CA ASP A 122 -13.50 -13.33 -6.33
C ASP A 122 -13.41 -11.82 -6.22
N ASN A 123 -14.56 -11.16 -6.11
CA ASN A 123 -14.71 -9.71 -6.19
C ASN A 123 -14.27 -9.09 -7.53
N ASP A 124 -14.47 -9.80 -8.65
CA ASP A 124 -14.21 -9.29 -10.01
C ASP A 124 -15.26 -8.27 -10.45
N ILE A 125 -15.15 -7.05 -9.91
CA ILE A 125 -16.01 -5.90 -10.20
C ILE A 125 -15.23 -4.59 -10.13
N ALA A 126 -15.51 -3.69 -11.08
CA ALA A 126 -15.03 -2.32 -11.10
C ALA A 126 -16.14 -1.33 -11.51
N LEU A 127 -16.02 -0.09 -11.06
CA LEU A 127 -16.83 1.03 -11.53
C LEU A 127 -16.01 1.95 -12.44
N LEU A 128 -16.54 2.31 -13.60
CA LEU A 128 -15.96 3.26 -14.54
C LEU A 128 -16.72 4.58 -14.48
N LYS A 129 -16.00 5.70 -14.46
CA LYS A 129 -16.56 7.04 -14.46
C LYS A 129 -16.31 7.71 -15.81
N VAL A 130 -17.37 8.19 -16.47
CA VAL A 130 -17.28 8.78 -17.81
C VAL A 130 -17.11 10.30 -17.81
N SER A 131 -16.60 10.80 -18.93
CA SER A 131 -16.36 12.22 -19.19
C SER A 131 -17.59 13.06 -19.56
N SER A 132 -18.79 12.48 -19.59
CA SER A 132 -20.03 13.18 -19.93
C SER A 132 -21.25 12.54 -19.29
N ASP A 133 -22.19 13.39 -18.88
CA ASP A 133 -23.54 13.05 -18.41
C ASP A 133 -24.28 12.20 -19.46
N LEU A 134 -24.61 10.96 -19.11
CA LEU A 134 -25.19 9.97 -20.02
C LEU A 134 -26.67 10.25 -20.30
N PHE A 135 -27.42 10.66 -19.29
CA PHE A 135 -28.84 10.93 -19.41
C PHE A 135 -29.11 12.26 -20.11
N ARG A 136 -28.52 13.36 -19.64
CA ARG A 136 -28.79 14.71 -20.16
C ARG A 136 -28.26 14.94 -21.57
N LYS A 137 -27.13 14.32 -21.94
CA LYS A 137 -26.45 14.55 -23.24
C LYS A 137 -26.83 13.52 -24.31
N TYR A 138 -27.25 12.32 -23.91
CA TYR A 138 -27.49 11.21 -24.84
C TYR A 138 -28.83 10.48 -24.62
N GLY A 139 -29.59 10.81 -23.57
CA GLY A 139 -30.86 10.14 -23.23
C GLY A 139 -30.70 8.74 -22.63
N ILE A 140 -29.46 8.31 -22.36
CA ILE A 140 -29.15 6.97 -21.88
C ILE A 140 -29.55 6.88 -20.40
N ARG A 141 -30.42 5.92 -20.06
CA ARG A 141 -30.84 5.65 -18.68
C ARG A 141 -30.11 4.41 -18.14
N PRO A 142 -29.76 4.37 -16.85
CA PRO A 142 -29.11 3.21 -16.24
C PRO A 142 -29.99 1.96 -16.24
N VAL A 143 -29.36 0.78 -16.21
CA VAL A 143 -30.04 -0.49 -15.92
C VAL A 143 -30.58 -0.48 -14.48
N CYS A 144 -31.61 -1.28 -14.21
CA CYS A 144 -32.17 -1.39 -12.87
C CYS A 144 -31.39 -2.41 -12.01
N LEU A 145 -31.18 -2.09 -10.74
CA LEU A 145 -30.50 -2.94 -9.75
C LEU A 145 -31.43 -3.36 -8.60
N VAL A 146 -30.98 -4.31 -7.77
CA VAL A 146 -31.67 -4.76 -6.54
C VAL A 146 -30.67 -5.02 -5.41
N GLU A 147 -31.05 -4.68 -4.18
CA GLU A 147 -30.23 -4.92 -2.97
C GLU A 147 -30.23 -6.41 -2.56
N ASP A 148 -31.37 -7.11 -2.70
CA ASP A 148 -31.47 -8.57 -2.56
C ASP A 148 -32.05 -9.22 -3.82
N ASP A 149 -31.22 -10.00 -4.51
CA ASP A 149 -31.60 -10.83 -5.65
C ASP A 149 -32.15 -12.21 -5.22
N SER A 150 -32.14 -12.57 -3.93
CA SER A 150 -32.45 -13.92 -3.46
C SER A 150 -33.90 -14.34 -3.71
N ARG A 151 -34.85 -13.38 -3.75
CA ARG A 151 -36.23 -13.63 -4.21
C ARG A 151 -36.32 -13.77 -5.74
N LEU A 152 -35.51 -13.00 -6.46
CA LEU A 152 -35.50 -12.93 -7.92
C LEU A 152 -34.92 -14.23 -8.53
N LEU A 153 -33.77 -14.68 -8.04
CA LEU A 153 -33.10 -15.94 -8.41
C LEU A 153 -33.86 -17.20 -7.96
N LYS A 154 -34.78 -17.07 -7.00
CA LYS A 154 -35.74 -18.13 -6.66
C LYS A 154 -36.86 -18.22 -7.68
N LYS A 155 -37.46 -17.09 -8.07
CA LYS A 155 -38.62 -17.01 -8.98
C LYS A 155 -38.25 -17.23 -10.46
N TYR A 156 -37.14 -16.68 -10.92
CA TYR A 156 -36.70 -16.74 -12.32
C TYR A 156 -35.49 -17.67 -12.44
N LYS A 157 -35.55 -18.61 -13.39
CA LYS A 157 -34.50 -19.63 -13.63
C LYS A 157 -33.67 -19.40 -14.88
N ASN A 158 -34.09 -18.48 -15.75
CA ASN A 158 -33.33 -18.08 -16.93
C ASN A 158 -32.91 -16.62 -16.76
N GLY A 159 -31.66 -16.33 -17.09
CA GLY A 159 -31.12 -14.99 -17.26
C GLY A 159 -30.89 -14.68 -18.73
N LEU A 160 -30.74 -13.39 -19.03
CA LEU A 160 -30.32 -12.89 -20.34
C LEU A 160 -28.91 -12.33 -20.23
N VAL A 161 -28.01 -12.81 -21.07
CA VAL A 161 -26.65 -12.28 -21.29
C VAL A 161 -26.69 -11.36 -22.49
N ILE A 162 -25.94 -10.25 -22.45
CA ILE A 162 -25.80 -9.29 -23.56
C ILE A 162 -24.32 -8.95 -23.76
N GLY A 163 -23.85 -8.90 -25.00
CA GLY A 163 -22.42 -8.87 -25.29
C GLY A 163 -22.01 -8.45 -26.71
N TYR A 164 -20.69 -8.34 -26.90
CA TYR A 164 -19.99 -7.93 -28.13
C TYR A 164 -18.82 -8.88 -28.49
N GLY A 165 -18.63 -9.96 -27.73
CA GLY A 165 -17.52 -10.89 -27.84
C GLY A 165 -17.59 -11.82 -29.06
N LEU A 166 -16.84 -12.91 -28.98
CA LEU A 166 -16.71 -13.86 -30.07
C LEU A 166 -18.02 -14.61 -30.36
N THR A 167 -18.46 -14.54 -31.61
CA THR A 167 -19.56 -15.36 -32.15
C THR A 167 -19.00 -16.58 -32.86
N LEU A 168 -19.65 -17.74 -32.67
CA LEU A 168 -19.41 -18.92 -33.51
C LEU A 168 -20.19 -18.77 -34.81
N ASP A 169 -19.49 -18.79 -35.94
CA ASP A 169 -20.12 -18.80 -37.27
C ASP A 169 -20.82 -20.15 -37.57
N ALA A 170 -21.84 -20.14 -38.44
CA ALA A 170 -22.62 -21.33 -38.78
C ALA A 170 -21.91 -22.23 -39.79
N ASP A 171 -21.30 -21.64 -40.82
CA ASP A 171 -20.81 -22.36 -42.00
C ASP A 171 -19.30 -22.59 -41.99
N SER A 172 -18.54 -21.89 -41.14
CA SER A 172 -17.06 -21.92 -41.14
C SER A 172 -16.40 -22.46 -39.87
N SER A 173 -17.15 -22.70 -38.79
CA SER A 173 -16.61 -23.01 -37.44
C SER A 173 -15.56 -22.02 -36.89
N SER A 174 -15.43 -20.83 -37.50
CA SER A 174 -14.49 -19.80 -37.08
C SER A 174 -15.08 -18.87 -36.01
N LEU A 175 -14.24 -18.41 -35.09
CA LEU A 175 -14.57 -17.42 -34.07
C LEU A 175 -14.27 -16.01 -34.61
N ARG A 176 -15.23 -15.09 -34.51
CA ARG A 176 -15.08 -13.68 -34.91
C ARG A 176 -15.72 -12.74 -33.88
N ASN A 177 -15.15 -11.56 -33.66
CA ASN A 177 -15.76 -10.52 -32.84
C ASN A 177 -17.07 -10.03 -33.46
N SER A 178 -18.06 -9.67 -32.65
CA SER A 178 -19.32 -9.12 -33.17
C SER A 178 -19.26 -7.61 -33.39
N ASP A 179 -19.54 -7.19 -34.63
CA ASP A 179 -19.76 -5.79 -35.00
C ASP A 179 -21.14 -5.27 -34.54
N THR A 180 -22.05 -6.17 -34.16
CA THR A 180 -23.39 -5.85 -33.66
C THR A 180 -23.58 -6.35 -32.23
N LEU A 181 -24.36 -5.64 -31.43
CA LEU A 181 -24.69 -6.08 -30.07
C LEU A 181 -25.61 -7.32 -30.13
N GLN A 182 -25.27 -8.36 -29.37
CA GLN A 182 -25.98 -9.64 -29.33
C GLN A 182 -26.51 -9.95 -27.92
N ASN A 183 -27.54 -10.81 -27.82
CA ASN A 183 -28.04 -11.37 -26.56
C ASN A 183 -28.24 -12.88 -26.63
N THR A 184 -28.22 -13.59 -25.49
CA THR A 184 -28.59 -15.01 -25.40
C THR A 184 -29.23 -15.33 -24.05
N THR A 185 -30.14 -16.29 -24.02
CA THR A 185 -30.82 -16.73 -22.78
C THR A 185 -30.12 -17.94 -22.20
N VAL A 186 -29.75 -17.88 -20.92
CA VAL A 186 -29.00 -18.92 -20.20
C VAL A 186 -29.74 -19.35 -18.93
N PRO A 187 -29.77 -20.65 -18.58
CA PRO A 187 -30.28 -21.09 -17.29
C PRO A 187 -29.30 -20.67 -16.18
N ILE A 188 -29.85 -20.20 -15.06
CA ILE A 188 -29.10 -19.80 -13.87
C ILE A 188 -28.94 -21.02 -12.96
N ILE A 189 -27.70 -21.47 -12.80
CA ILE A 189 -27.37 -22.71 -12.09
C ILE A 189 -27.35 -22.43 -10.58
N PRO A 190 -28.04 -23.24 -9.75
CA PRO A 190 -28.05 -23.07 -8.30
C PRO A 190 -26.64 -23.07 -7.69
N GLY A 191 -26.38 -22.16 -6.75
CA GLY A 191 -25.06 -22.02 -6.11
C GLY A 191 -24.44 -23.34 -5.59
N PRO A 192 -25.16 -24.20 -4.84
CA PRO A 192 -24.64 -25.49 -4.37
C PRO A 192 -24.29 -26.48 -5.50
N GLU A 193 -24.94 -26.35 -6.65
CA GLU A 193 -24.68 -27.15 -7.84
C GLU A 193 -23.43 -26.63 -8.56
N CYS A 194 -23.34 -25.32 -8.79
CA CYS A 194 -22.14 -24.71 -9.38
C CYS A 194 -20.88 -24.96 -8.55
N VAL A 195 -20.96 -24.82 -7.21
CA VAL A 195 -19.87 -25.15 -6.28
C VAL A 195 -19.43 -26.61 -6.43
N ARG A 196 -20.37 -27.55 -6.64
CA ARG A 196 -20.05 -28.96 -6.89
C ARG A 196 -19.38 -29.15 -8.25
N THR A 197 -19.95 -28.59 -9.31
CA THR A 197 -19.46 -28.71 -10.68
C THR A 197 -18.04 -28.16 -10.81
N TRP A 198 -17.80 -26.90 -10.43
CA TRP A 198 -16.45 -26.32 -10.49
C TRP A 198 -15.43 -27.02 -9.58
N ARG A 199 -15.84 -27.54 -8.42
CA ARG A 199 -14.95 -28.35 -7.55
C ARG A 199 -14.52 -29.68 -8.20
N ILE A 200 -15.34 -30.24 -9.08
CA ILE A 200 -14.99 -31.44 -9.87
C ILE A 200 -14.10 -31.05 -11.06
N LEU A 201 -14.56 -30.11 -11.90
CA LEU A 201 -13.88 -29.70 -13.14
C LEU A 201 -12.46 -29.19 -12.89
N SER A 202 -12.27 -28.39 -11.83
CA SER A 202 -10.99 -27.77 -11.49
C SER A 202 -10.05 -28.64 -10.62
N LEU A 203 -10.41 -29.91 -10.36
CA LEU A 203 -9.73 -30.77 -9.39
C LEU A 203 -9.56 -30.11 -8.00
N ARG A 204 -10.58 -29.35 -7.57
CA ARG A 204 -10.63 -28.53 -6.35
C ARG A 204 -9.77 -27.26 -6.33
N SER A 205 -9.16 -26.84 -7.43
CA SER A 205 -8.38 -25.58 -7.48
C SER A 205 -9.22 -24.31 -7.53
N VAL A 206 -10.43 -24.37 -8.11
CA VAL A 206 -11.39 -23.23 -8.16
C VAL A 206 -12.44 -23.40 -7.06
N ALA A 207 -12.61 -22.35 -6.25
CA ALA A 207 -13.57 -22.30 -5.15
C ALA A 207 -14.61 -21.19 -5.38
N ILE A 208 -15.81 -21.57 -5.84
CA ILE A 208 -16.92 -20.65 -6.09
C ILE A 208 -17.44 -20.07 -4.76
N THR A 209 -17.52 -18.74 -4.65
CA THR A 209 -17.91 -18.03 -3.43
C THR A 209 -19.39 -17.64 -3.42
N ALA A 210 -19.90 -17.17 -2.26
CA ALA A 210 -21.25 -16.59 -2.17
C ALA A 210 -21.41 -15.24 -2.93
N ASN A 211 -20.30 -14.69 -3.43
CA ASN A 211 -20.24 -13.47 -4.24
C ASN A 211 -20.32 -13.73 -5.74
N GLN A 212 -20.41 -14.99 -6.15
CA GLN A 212 -20.47 -15.42 -7.55
C GLN A 212 -21.83 -16.07 -7.86
N LEU A 213 -22.24 -15.99 -9.13
CA LEU A 213 -23.35 -16.70 -9.76
C LEU A 213 -22.80 -17.50 -10.93
N CYS A 214 -23.54 -18.50 -11.39
CA CYS A 214 -23.16 -19.30 -12.54
C CYS A 214 -24.34 -19.49 -13.48
N ALA A 215 -24.10 -19.41 -14.79
CA ALA A 215 -25.15 -19.56 -15.80
C ALA A 215 -24.56 -19.98 -17.15
N GLY A 216 -25.30 -20.79 -17.91
CA GLY A 216 -24.89 -21.26 -19.22
C GLY A 216 -25.59 -22.55 -19.63
N ALA A 217 -25.58 -22.84 -20.92
CA ALA A 217 -26.06 -24.10 -21.49
C ALA A 217 -25.21 -24.49 -22.72
N TYR A 218 -25.46 -25.67 -23.26
CA TYR A 218 -24.88 -26.07 -24.55
C TYR A 218 -25.28 -25.07 -25.64
N LEU A 219 -24.28 -24.53 -26.34
CA LEU A 219 -24.38 -23.46 -27.33
C LEU A 219 -25.05 -22.15 -26.85
N HIS A 220 -25.20 -21.90 -25.55
CA HIS A 220 -25.70 -20.61 -25.02
C HIS A 220 -24.87 -20.13 -23.83
N GLY A 221 -24.12 -19.05 -24.00
CA GLY A 221 -23.21 -18.53 -22.97
C GLY A 221 -22.44 -17.28 -23.36
N THR A 222 -21.46 -16.91 -22.55
CA THR A 222 -20.53 -15.77 -22.76
C THR A 222 -19.24 -16.23 -23.41
N ALA A 223 -18.71 -15.44 -24.34
CA ALA A 223 -17.42 -15.69 -24.98
C ALA A 223 -16.36 -14.63 -24.60
N PRO A 224 -15.07 -14.82 -24.92
CA PRO A 224 -14.08 -13.75 -24.82
C PRO A 224 -14.56 -12.47 -25.50
N GLY A 225 -14.46 -11.34 -24.78
CA GLY A 225 -15.03 -10.04 -25.18
C GLY A 225 -16.37 -9.69 -24.52
N ASP A 226 -17.10 -10.67 -23.95
CA ASP A 226 -18.31 -10.43 -23.15
C ASP A 226 -18.03 -10.15 -21.67
N SER A 227 -16.77 -10.30 -21.23
CA SER A 227 -16.32 -10.00 -19.87
C SER A 227 -16.68 -8.58 -19.45
N GLY A 228 -17.16 -8.39 -18.23
CA GLY A 228 -17.73 -7.13 -17.76
C GLY A 228 -19.17 -6.84 -18.25
N GLY A 229 -19.70 -7.64 -19.18
CA GLY A 229 -21.09 -7.57 -19.65
C GLY A 229 -22.13 -8.04 -18.61
N PRO A 230 -23.42 -7.72 -18.81
CA PRO A 230 -24.46 -7.99 -17.82
C PRO A 230 -25.12 -9.38 -17.95
N LEU A 231 -25.30 -10.03 -16.81
CA LEU A 231 -26.31 -11.09 -16.62
C LEU A 231 -27.56 -10.47 -15.99
N LEU A 232 -28.68 -10.57 -16.70
CA LEU A 232 -29.94 -9.88 -16.43
C LEU A 232 -31.05 -10.87 -16.09
N ILE A 233 -32.05 -10.44 -15.33
CA ILE A 233 -33.34 -11.14 -15.22
C ILE A 233 -34.44 -10.21 -15.75
N ARG A 234 -35.23 -10.72 -16.70
CA ARG A 234 -36.45 -10.06 -17.18
C ARG A 234 -37.62 -10.43 -16.27
N LYS A 235 -38.12 -9.44 -15.53
CA LYS A 235 -39.31 -9.58 -14.67
C LYS A 235 -40.59 -9.69 -15.51
N SER A 236 -41.69 -10.09 -14.87
CA SER A 236 -43.01 -10.25 -15.50
C SER A 236 -43.71 -8.94 -15.91
N ASN A 237 -43.20 -7.78 -15.48
CA ASN A 237 -43.57 -6.45 -15.99
C ASN A 237 -42.76 -6.03 -17.23
N GLY A 238 -41.85 -6.88 -17.72
CA GLY A 238 -40.96 -6.59 -18.86
C GLY A 238 -39.63 -5.95 -18.50
N GLU A 239 -39.47 -5.49 -17.26
CA GLU A 239 -38.28 -4.80 -16.73
C GLU A 239 -37.05 -5.71 -16.64
N TYR A 240 -35.88 -5.18 -17.00
CA TYR A 240 -34.59 -5.87 -16.89
C TYR A 240 -33.83 -5.44 -15.64
N VAL A 241 -33.44 -6.40 -14.81
CA VAL A 241 -32.62 -6.19 -13.61
C VAL A 241 -31.27 -6.87 -13.78
N GLN A 242 -30.17 -6.16 -13.60
CA GLN A 242 -28.85 -6.78 -13.62
C GLN A 242 -28.56 -7.47 -12.27
N VAL A 243 -28.20 -8.76 -12.33
CA VAL A 243 -27.85 -9.57 -11.15
C VAL A 243 -26.39 -10.04 -11.16
N GLY A 244 -25.77 -10.11 -12.34
CA GLY A 244 -24.39 -10.53 -12.52
C GLY A 244 -23.59 -9.70 -13.51
N ILE A 245 -22.26 -9.82 -13.42
CA ILE A 245 -21.27 -9.27 -14.34
C ILE A 245 -20.44 -10.45 -14.85
N THR A 246 -20.30 -10.64 -16.17
CA THR A 246 -19.47 -11.70 -16.76
C THR A 246 -18.04 -11.61 -16.24
N SER A 247 -17.52 -12.70 -15.64
CA SER A 247 -16.19 -12.72 -15.02
C SER A 247 -15.25 -13.69 -15.74
N TYR A 248 -15.54 -15.01 -15.71
CA TYR A 248 -14.70 -16.02 -16.37
C TYR A 248 -15.51 -17.27 -16.78
N GLY A 249 -14.93 -18.09 -17.65
CA GLY A 249 -15.43 -19.42 -18.03
C GLY A 249 -14.36 -20.49 -17.83
N ALA A 250 -14.60 -21.70 -18.35
CA ALA A 250 -13.54 -22.71 -18.48
C ALA A 250 -12.71 -22.47 -19.76
N ASP A 251 -11.42 -22.79 -19.71
CA ASP A 251 -10.52 -22.63 -20.85
C ASP A 251 -10.83 -23.61 -21.99
N GLY A 252 -10.50 -23.20 -23.22
CA GLY A 252 -10.65 -24.00 -24.43
C GLY A 252 -12.03 -23.94 -25.09
N LEU A 253 -12.14 -24.54 -26.28
CA LEU A 253 -13.37 -24.50 -27.09
C LEU A 253 -14.56 -25.16 -26.39
N ASP A 254 -14.36 -26.26 -25.67
CA ASP A 254 -15.41 -26.94 -24.91
C ASP A 254 -16.03 -26.03 -23.83
N GLY A 255 -15.22 -25.19 -23.18
CA GLY A 255 -15.67 -24.21 -22.18
C GLY A 255 -16.46 -23.04 -22.77
N ILE A 256 -16.26 -22.72 -24.06
CA ILE A 256 -17.04 -21.72 -24.79
C ILE A 256 -18.35 -22.36 -25.31
N VAL A 257 -18.27 -23.59 -25.84
CA VAL A 257 -19.37 -24.31 -26.52
C VAL A 257 -20.37 -24.92 -25.54
N ASP A 258 -19.94 -25.52 -24.43
CA ASP A 258 -20.83 -26.20 -23.47
C ASP A 258 -20.76 -25.59 -22.08
N GLN A 259 -21.38 -24.43 -21.92
CA GLN A 259 -21.51 -23.77 -20.61
C GLN A 259 -22.63 -24.39 -19.75
N GLY A 260 -23.27 -25.47 -20.19
CA GLY A 260 -24.08 -26.33 -19.33
C GLY A 260 -23.19 -27.28 -18.51
N LYS A 261 -22.20 -27.88 -19.17
CA LYS A 261 -21.17 -28.73 -18.55
C LYS A 261 -20.06 -27.94 -17.87
N PHE A 262 -19.71 -26.76 -18.39
CA PHE A 262 -18.65 -25.87 -17.90
C PHE A 262 -19.19 -24.47 -17.57
N PRO A 263 -19.91 -24.28 -16.43
CA PRO A 263 -20.69 -23.07 -16.19
C PRO A 263 -19.88 -21.78 -16.18
N GLY A 264 -20.24 -20.81 -17.03
CA GLY A 264 -19.73 -19.45 -16.97
C GLY A 264 -20.04 -18.81 -15.60
N VAL A 265 -19.08 -18.06 -15.08
CA VAL A 265 -19.10 -17.48 -13.72
C VAL A 265 -19.22 -15.96 -13.79
N TYR A 266 -20.07 -15.41 -12.93
CA TYR A 266 -20.48 -14.02 -12.93
C TYR A 266 -20.38 -13.41 -11.52
N THR A 267 -19.87 -12.19 -11.38
CA THR A 267 -19.83 -11.48 -10.09
C THR A 267 -21.22 -10.99 -9.70
N ARG A 268 -21.71 -11.39 -8.51
CA ARG A 268 -23.08 -11.16 -8.02
C ARG A 268 -23.28 -9.75 -7.47
N ILE A 269 -23.96 -8.89 -8.24
CA ILE A 269 -24.01 -7.43 -7.98
C ILE A 269 -24.62 -7.07 -6.63
N SER A 270 -25.64 -7.80 -6.16
CA SER A 270 -26.30 -7.57 -4.87
C SER A 270 -25.32 -7.52 -3.68
N LYS A 271 -24.18 -8.25 -3.76
CA LYS A 271 -23.13 -8.24 -2.72
C LYS A 271 -22.29 -6.97 -2.71
N TYR A 272 -22.30 -6.19 -3.79
CA TYR A 272 -21.46 -5.02 -3.99
C TYR A 272 -22.22 -3.70 -3.99
N ILE A 273 -23.56 -3.70 -3.93
CA ILE A 273 -24.38 -2.48 -3.84
C ILE A 273 -23.88 -1.50 -2.77
N PRO A 274 -23.56 -1.89 -1.51
CA PRO A 274 -23.05 -0.96 -0.51
C PRO A 274 -21.63 -0.46 -0.78
N TRP A 275 -20.85 -1.15 -1.62
CA TRP A 275 -19.56 -0.63 -2.12
C TRP A 275 -19.78 0.37 -3.26
N MET A 276 -20.65 0.03 -4.23
CA MET A 276 -20.98 0.91 -5.36
C MET A 276 -21.55 2.25 -4.87
N GLN A 277 -22.53 2.22 -3.95
CA GLN A 277 -23.09 3.42 -3.31
C GLN A 277 -22.01 4.29 -2.64
N ARG A 278 -21.04 3.69 -1.92
CA ARG A 278 -19.94 4.44 -1.26
C ARG A 278 -18.94 5.05 -2.24
N VAL A 279 -18.64 4.40 -3.36
CA VAL A 279 -17.78 4.98 -4.41
C VAL A 279 -18.44 6.22 -5.00
N ILE A 280 -19.74 6.13 -5.33
CA ILE A 280 -20.46 7.24 -5.98
C ILE A 280 -20.75 8.39 -5.00
N SER A 281 -21.21 8.10 -3.77
CA SER A 281 -21.59 9.12 -2.77
C SER A 281 -20.42 9.91 -2.16
N ASN A 282 -19.25 9.28 -1.97
CA ASN A 282 -18.05 9.99 -1.49
C ASN A 282 -17.51 11.00 -2.53
N LEU A 283 -17.94 10.90 -3.79
CA LEU A 283 -17.51 11.77 -4.90
C LEU A 283 -18.55 12.83 -5.29
N SER A 284 -19.78 12.75 -4.75
CA SER A 284 -20.84 13.76 -4.91
C SER A 284 -21.03 14.64 -3.67
N SER A 285 -20.49 14.26 -2.51
CA SER A 285 -20.54 15.04 -1.27
C SER A 285 -19.49 16.17 -1.18
N THR A 286 -18.53 16.24 -2.11
CA THR A 286 -17.44 17.23 -2.15
C THR A 286 -17.83 18.64 -2.62
N THR A 287 -19.07 18.87 -3.07
CA THR A 287 -19.50 20.15 -3.68
C THR A 287 -20.39 21.03 -2.80
N ALA A 288 -20.82 20.56 -1.62
CA ALA A 288 -21.86 21.24 -0.81
C ALA A 288 -21.38 21.86 0.52
N ALA A 289 -20.15 21.58 0.96
CA ALA A 289 -19.65 21.92 2.31
C ALA A 289 -18.52 22.97 2.31
N ALA A 290 -18.63 23.99 1.46
CA ALA A 290 -17.62 25.04 1.28
C ALA A 290 -18.22 26.47 1.32
N ASN A 291 -18.99 26.78 2.37
CA ASN A 291 -19.41 28.14 2.70
C ASN A 291 -19.39 28.33 4.23
N PHE A 292 -19.20 29.58 4.68
CA PHE A 292 -19.10 30.00 6.10
C PHE A 292 -17.87 29.51 6.90
N PHE A 293 -16.66 29.82 6.42
CA PHE A 293 -15.57 30.25 7.33
C PHE A 293 -14.84 31.47 6.75
N THR A 294 -14.87 32.60 7.47
CA THR A 294 -14.15 33.82 7.10
C THR A 294 -12.68 33.76 7.56
N PRO A 295 -11.75 34.50 6.92
CA PRO A 295 -10.31 34.29 7.11
C PRO A 295 -9.79 34.42 8.54
N LEU A 296 -10.49 35.20 9.38
CA LEU A 296 -10.08 35.51 10.75
C LEU A 296 -10.07 34.29 11.69
N HIS A 297 -10.98 33.34 11.48
CA HIS A 297 -11.08 32.15 12.34
C HIS A 297 -9.98 31.12 12.07
N LEU A 298 -9.47 31.02 10.84
CA LEU A 298 -8.39 30.08 10.51
C LEU A 298 -7.09 30.48 11.21
N ILE A 299 -6.78 31.77 11.26
CA ILE A 299 -5.60 32.32 11.95
C ILE A 299 -5.69 32.05 13.46
N LEU A 300 -6.86 32.28 14.08
CA LEU A 300 -7.05 31.95 15.50
C LEU A 300 -6.90 30.45 15.77
N LEU A 301 -7.49 29.58 14.95
CA LEU A 301 -7.40 28.12 15.10
C LEU A 301 -5.96 27.61 14.94
N ILE A 302 -5.17 28.17 14.02
CA ILE A 302 -3.75 27.83 13.88
C ILE A 302 -2.98 28.26 15.15
N SER A 303 -3.26 29.46 15.69
CA SER A 303 -2.59 29.95 16.90
C SER A 303 -2.91 29.13 18.16
N THR A 304 -4.16 28.70 18.34
CA THR A 304 -4.58 27.88 19.49
C THR A 304 -4.14 26.43 19.35
N ALA A 305 -4.14 25.87 18.13
CA ALA A 305 -3.51 24.58 17.86
C ALA A 305 -2.02 24.58 18.21
N PHE A 306 -1.27 25.64 17.87
CA PHE A 306 0.15 25.77 18.22
C PHE A 306 0.40 25.82 19.73
N TRP A 307 -0.50 26.44 20.50
CA TRP A 307 -0.42 26.47 21.97
C TRP A 307 -0.83 25.14 22.61
N ILE A 308 -1.89 24.49 22.13
CA ILE A 308 -2.34 23.18 22.63
C ILE A 308 -1.28 22.09 22.34
N LEU A 309 -0.60 22.16 21.18
CA LEU A 309 0.50 21.26 20.82
C LEU A 309 1.77 21.41 21.69
N ARG A 310 1.85 22.43 22.56
CA ARG A 310 2.96 22.59 23.51
C ARG A 310 2.80 21.80 24.82
N LEU A 311 1.65 21.16 25.06
CA LEU A 311 1.34 20.46 26.32
C LEU A 311 0.91 19.00 26.14
N GLN A 312 1.76 18.18 25.51
CA GLN A 312 1.67 16.73 25.66
C GLN A 312 3.05 16.03 25.67
N PRO A 313 3.61 15.68 26.84
CA PRO A 313 4.83 14.88 26.92
C PRO A 313 4.52 13.42 26.57
N SER A 314 4.83 13.00 25.34
CA SER A 314 4.57 11.65 24.82
C SER A 314 5.60 10.60 25.28
N THR A 315 5.71 10.41 26.59
CA THR A 315 6.47 9.30 27.20
C THR A 315 5.74 7.96 27.04
N GLN A 316 5.78 7.33 25.87
CA GLN A 316 5.60 5.88 25.64
C GLN A 316 5.84 5.54 24.14
N PRO A 317 6.89 4.79 23.75
CA PRO A 317 7.08 4.35 22.36
C PRO A 317 6.32 3.04 22.09
N LYS A 318 5.09 3.13 21.55
CA LYS A 318 4.38 1.95 21.03
C LYS A 318 4.92 1.56 19.65
N MET A 319 5.63 0.44 19.56
CA MET A 319 6.21 -0.06 18.30
C MET A 319 5.18 -0.68 17.33
N THR A 320 3.97 -1.01 17.79
CA THR A 320 2.90 -1.57 16.95
C THR A 320 1.84 -0.53 16.60
N ILE A 321 1.77 -0.17 15.30
CA ILE A 321 0.70 0.68 14.75
C ILE A 321 -0.56 -0.16 14.56
N SER A 322 -1.67 0.24 15.18
CA SER A 322 -2.98 -0.38 14.98
C SER A 322 -3.76 0.37 13.89
N TYR A 323 -3.99 -0.28 12.75
CA TYR A 323 -4.55 0.34 11.55
C TYR A 323 -6.09 0.43 11.52
N SER A 324 -6.79 -0.02 12.56
CA SER A 324 -8.26 0.09 12.69
C SER A 324 -8.71 1.56 12.89
N GLY A 325 -8.85 2.29 11.78
CA GLY A 325 -9.42 3.64 11.73
C GLY A 325 -8.44 4.81 11.88
N ASN A 326 -7.13 4.57 11.83
CA ASN A 326 -6.13 5.58 12.24
C ASN A 326 -5.35 6.28 11.10
N PHE A 327 -5.58 6.03 9.81
CA PHE A 327 -4.71 6.57 8.75
C PHE A 327 -4.66 8.12 8.73
N PHE A 328 -5.80 8.80 8.91
CA PHE A 328 -5.82 10.27 9.07
C PHE A 328 -5.03 10.78 10.29
N ARG A 329 -4.90 9.98 11.36
CA ARG A 329 -4.05 10.35 12.52
C ARG A 329 -2.56 10.17 12.22
N LEU A 330 -2.17 9.29 11.30
CA LEU A 330 -0.79 9.18 10.83
C LEU A 330 -0.37 10.45 10.06
N LEU A 331 -1.27 11.02 9.26
CA LEU A 331 -1.05 12.29 8.56
C LEU A 331 -0.86 13.50 9.49
N LEU A 332 -1.19 13.39 10.79
CA LEU A 332 -0.98 14.43 11.81
C LEU A 332 0.30 14.24 12.63
N ARG A 333 1.07 13.17 12.38
CA ARG A 333 2.35 12.89 13.07
C ARG A 333 3.48 13.72 12.44
N TRP A 334 4.37 14.29 13.27
CA TRP A 334 5.53 15.08 12.81
C TRP A 334 6.83 14.28 12.69
N LYS A 335 7.19 13.49 13.72
CA LYS A 335 8.40 12.63 13.68
C LYS A 335 8.22 11.48 12.72
N GLY A 336 9.21 11.17 11.89
CA GLY A 336 9.09 10.13 10.87
C GLY A 336 7.87 10.34 9.97
N SER A 337 7.82 11.50 9.29
CA SER A 337 6.69 11.90 8.47
C SER A 337 7.08 12.75 7.27
N ILE A 338 6.23 12.68 6.25
CA ILE A 338 6.33 13.44 5.00
C ILE A 338 6.47 14.96 5.24
N TRP A 339 5.79 15.50 6.27
CA TRP A 339 5.88 16.91 6.62
C TRP A 339 7.30 17.30 7.05
N ARG A 340 7.92 16.53 7.95
CA ARG A 340 9.28 16.81 8.42
C ARG A 340 10.33 16.68 7.30
N SER A 341 10.10 15.80 6.32
CA SER A 341 11.04 15.57 5.21
C SER A 341 10.86 16.53 4.01
N VAL A 342 9.68 17.16 3.83
CA VAL A 342 9.33 17.98 2.65
C VAL A 342 9.12 19.49 2.94
N TRP A 343 8.94 19.91 4.21
CA TRP A 343 8.49 21.29 4.51
C TRP A 343 9.41 22.40 4.02
N ARG A 344 10.73 22.19 3.95
CA ARG A 344 11.70 23.22 3.53
C ARG A 344 11.58 23.49 2.04
N GLU A 345 11.53 22.42 1.26
CA GLU A 345 11.37 22.42 -0.19
C GLU A 345 9.99 22.97 -0.57
N LEU A 346 8.93 22.61 0.15
CA LEU A 346 7.58 23.15 -0.06
C LEU A 346 7.50 24.65 0.28
N PHE A 347 8.14 25.09 1.37
CA PHE A 347 8.20 26.51 1.74
C PHE A 347 8.95 27.34 0.69
N LEU A 348 10.09 26.85 0.20
CA LEU A 348 10.84 27.47 -0.89
C LEU A 348 10.03 27.51 -2.19
N PHE A 349 9.37 26.41 -2.57
CA PHE A 349 8.50 26.35 -3.74
C PHE A 349 7.37 27.38 -3.67
N LEU A 350 6.69 27.49 -2.51
CA LEU A 350 5.62 28.47 -2.31
C LEU A 350 6.14 29.92 -2.37
N ILE A 351 7.30 30.22 -1.77
CA ILE A 351 7.92 31.53 -1.88
C ILE A 351 8.19 31.89 -3.34
N LEU A 352 8.80 30.98 -4.12
CA LEU A 352 9.08 31.23 -5.54
C LEU A 352 7.80 31.38 -6.37
N PHE A 353 6.80 30.51 -6.14
CA PHE A 353 5.52 30.53 -6.83
C PHE A 353 4.76 31.85 -6.60
N TYR A 354 4.65 32.30 -5.35
CA TYR A 354 4.00 33.58 -5.03
C TYR A 354 4.84 34.78 -5.43
N SER A 355 6.17 34.70 -5.37
CA SER A 355 7.04 35.77 -5.88
C SER A 355 6.75 36.02 -7.36
N ILE A 356 6.76 34.96 -8.19
CA ILE A 356 6.39 35.04 -9.61
C ILE A 356 4.96 35.57 -9.76
N ARG A 357 3.97 35.04 -9.01
CA ARG A 357 2.56 35.45 -9.10
C ARG A 357 2.35 36.94 -8.81
N PHE A 358 3.03 37.49 -7.80
CA PHE A 358 2.88 38.89 -7.41
C PHE A 358 3.76 39.84 -8.25
N THR A 359 5.00 39.47 -8.61
CA THR A 359 5.86 40.38 -9.38
C THR A 359 5.47 40.49 -10.84
N SER A 360 4.92 39.42 -11.45
CA SER A 360 4.68 39.40 -12.90
C SER A 360 3.68 40.48 -13.37
N PRO A 361 2.51 40.71 -12.72
CA PRO A 361 1.62 41.81 -13.07
C PRO A 361 2.32 43.18 -13.01
N TYR A 362 2.91 43.54 -11.86
CA TYR A 362 3.60 44.83 -11.68
C TYR A 362 4.76 45.02 -12.66
N PHE A 363 5.49 43.95 -13.00
CA PHE A 363 6.57 44.00 -14.00
C PHE A 363 6.03 44.31 -15.39
N PHE A 364 4.91 43.71 -15.81
CA PHE A 364 4.30 44.03 -17.12
C PHE A 364 3.62 45.40 -17.14
N ASP A 365 2.94 45.81 -16.05
CA ASP A 365 2.40 47.17 -15.90
C ASP A 365 3.49 48.24 -15.96
N TRP A 366 4.70 47.95 -15.49
CA TRP A 366 5.86 48.86 -15.57
C TRP A 366 6.56 48.82 -16.94
N ALA A 367 6.75 47.63 -17.53
CA ALA A 367 7.56 47.46 -18.75
C ALA A 367 6.81 47.78 -20.06
N ASP A 368 5.48 47.66 -20.07
CA ASP A 368 4.62 47.94 -21.22
C ASP A 368 3.17 48.27 -20.77
N PRO A 369 2.92 49.48 -20.21
CA PRO A 369 1.63 49.86 -19.63
C PRO A 369 0.44 49.77 -20.60
N ASN A 370 0.70 49.81 -21.90
CA ASN A 370 -0.30 49.79 -22.98
C ASN A 370 -0.33 48.44 -23.74
N ASP A 371 0.39 47.40 -23.27
CA ASP A 371 0.60 46.08 -23.91
C ASP A 371 0.98 46.14 -25.41
N THR A 372 1.68 47.22 -25.80
CA THR A 372 2.05 47.54 -27.20
C THR A 372 3.09 46.59 -27.81
N LYS A 373 3.87 45.93 -26.97
CA LYS A 373 4.86 44.90 -27.32
C LYS A 373 4.33 43.49 -27.01
N GLY A 374 3.16 43.39 -26.35
CA GLY A 374 2.48 42.12 -26.08
C GLY A 374 3.21 41.22 -25.08
N TYR A 375 4.01 41.77 -24.16
CA TYR A 375 4.76 40.96 -23.18
C TYR A 375 3.84 40.07 -22.33
N ARG A 376 2.62 40.53 -22.03
CA ARG A 376 1.60 39.75 -21.32
C ARG A 376 1.21 38.50 -22.12
N LYS A 377 1.03 38.65 -23.44
CA LYS A 377 0.72 37.54 -24.35
C LYS A 377 1.87 36.54 -24.47
N ILE A 378 3.11 37.03 -24.55
CA ILE A 378 4.31 36.17 -24.59
C ILE A 378 4.42 35.35 -23.30
N TYR A 379 4.22 35.98 -22.13
CA TYR A 379 4.21 35.28 -20.84
C TYR A 379 3.10 34.23 -20.72
N LYS A 380 1.88 34.53 -21.20
CA LYS A 380 0.79 33.53 -21.26
C LYS A 380 1.16 32.32 -22.11
N VAL A 381 1.78 32.52 -23.28
CA VAL A 381 2.26 31.42 -24.13
C VAL A 381 3.35 30.60 -23.43
N MET A 382 4.36 31.25 -22.85
CA MET A 382 5.44 30.59 -22.11
C MET A 382 4.93 29.71 -20.96
N CYS A 383 3.92 30.19 -20.21
CA CYS A 383 3.31 29.41 -19.13
C CYS A 383 2.54 28.20 -19.67
N ASN A 384 1.82 28.34 -20.79
CA ASN A 384 1.14 27.20 -21.43
C ASN A 384 2.13 26.14 -21.95
N GLU A 385 3.24 26.55 -22.57
CA GLU A 385 4.30 25.62 -22.99
C GLU A 385 4.87 24.86 -21.79
N PHE A 386 5.23 25.55 -20.70
CA PHE A 386 5.69 24.89 -19.48
C PHE A 386 4.61 23.98 -18.86
N HIS A 387 3.32 24.31 -19.00
CA HIS A 387 2.24 23.43 -18.56
C HIS A 387 2.23 22.11 -19.34
N GLU A 388 2.30 22.16 -20.68
CA GLU A 388 2.38 20.96 -21.51
C GLU A 388 3.67 20.15 -21.22
N TYR A 389 4.79 20.82 -20.96
CA TYR A 389 6.06 20.14 -20.63
C TYR A 389 5.96 19.36 -19.32
N THR A 390 5.13 19.78 -18.34
CA THR A 390 4.88 18.94 -17.14
C THR A 390 4.20 17.61 -17.46
N LYS A 391 3.42 17.51 -18.55
CA LYS A 391 2.72 16.28 -18.96
C LYS A 391 3.65 15.26 -19.61
N MET A 392 4.78 15.71 -20.17
CA MET A 392 5.76 14.85 -20.84
C MET A 392 6.72 14.13 -19.89
N ILE A 393 6.76 14.46 -18.59
CA ILE A 393 7.67 13.86 -17.61
C ILE A 393 6.95 12.72 -16.86
N PRO A 394 7.28 11.43 -17.09
CA PRO A 394 6.60 10.29 -16.47
C PRO A 394 7.11 10.03 -15.04
N LEU A 395 6.90 10.99 -14.13
CA LEU A 395 7.36 10.90 -12.73
C LEU A 395 6.88 9.64 -12.02
N THR A 396 5.64 9.18 -12.29
CA THR A 396 5.05 8.00 -11.65
C THR A 396 5.82 6.72 -11.94
N PHE A 397 6.23 6.53 -13.20
CA PHE A 397 7.07 5.40 -13.62
C PHE A 397 8.46 5.51 -12.99
N LEU A 398 9.11 6.66 -13.16
CA LEU A 398 10.51 6.87 -12.79
C LEU A 398 10.72 6.76 -11.27
N LEU A 399 9.87 7.43 -10.47
CA LEU A 399 9.89 7.31 -9.00
C LEU A 399 9.44 5.92 -8.53
N GLY A 400 8.51 5.27 -9.23
CA GLY A 400 8.09 3.89 -8.95
C GLY A 400 9.26 2.92 -8.96
N PHE A 401 10.05 2.89 -10.04
CA PHE A 401 11.23 2.02 -10.13
C PHE A 401 12.36 2.45 -9.18
N TYR A 402 12.57 3.75 -8.98
CA TYR A 402 13.61 4.25 -8.08
C TYR A 402 13.32 3.84 -6.62
N VAL A 403 12.14 4.19 -6.10
CA VAL A 403 11.79 3.95 -4.69
C VAL A 403 11.58 2.46 -4.41
N SER A 404 11.02 1.68 -5.35
CA SER A 404 10.89 0.23 -5.19
C SER A 404 12.25 -0.47 -5.02
N ASN A 405 13.26 -0.05 -5.82
CA ASN A 405 14.63 -0.57 -5.69
C ASN A 405 15.27 -0.18 -4.34
N VAL A 406 15.07 1.06 -3.88
CA VAL A 406 15.55 1.50 -2.56
C VAL A 406 14.89 0.71 -1.43
N VAL A 407 13.56 0.55 -1.43
CA VAL A 407 12.82 -0.22 -0.42
C VAL A 407 13.25 -1.69 -0.40
N SER A 408 13.47 -2.30 -1.57
CA SER A 408 14.00 -3.68 -1.67
C SER A 408 15.41 -3.81 -1.09
N ARG A 409 16.27 -2.80 -1.28
CA ARG A 409 17.62 -2.73 -0.68
C ARG A 409 17.56 -2.53 0.84
N TRP A 410 16.71 -1.62 1.30
CA TRP A 410 16.49 -1.30 2.71
C TRP A 410 16.08 -2.54 3.51
N TRP A 411 15.14 -3.33 2.97
CA TRP A 411 14.72 -4.59 3.61
C TRP A 411 15.86 -5.62 3.65
N ARG A 412 16.64 -5.77 2.56
CA ARG A 412 17.82 -6.66 2.54
C ARG A 412 18.91 -6.22 3.53
N GLN A 413 19.06 -4.92 3.77
CA GLN A 413 19.95 -4.38 4.81
C GLN A 413 19.44 -4.75 6.23
N PHE A 414 18.14 -4.71 6.48
CA PHE A 414 17.53 -5.20 7.72
C PHE A 414 17.76 -6.70 7.92
N GLU A 415 17.55 -7.52 6.88
CA GLU A 415 17.79 -8.98 6.90
C GLU A 415 19.26 -9.37 7.12
N CYS A 416 20.21 -8.41 7.00
CA CYS A 416 21.61 -8.61 7.36
C CYS A 416 21.92 -8.35 8.84
N LEU A 417 20.95 -7.91 9.65
CA LEU A 417 21.11 -7.77 11.10
C LEU A 417 20.85 -9.12 11.79
N LYS A 418 21.91 -9.92 11.95
CA LYS A 418 21.84 -11.20 12.68
C LYS A 418 22.01 -11.04 14.18
N TRP A 419 21.32 -11.90 14.91
CA TRP A 419 21.30 -11.98 16.35
C TRP A 419 22.36 -12.99 16.82
N PRO A 420 23.06 -12.75 17.95
CA PRO A 420 24.04 -13.70 18.47
C PRO A 420 23.38 -14.94 19.09
N GLU A 421 22.10 -14.85 19.42
CA GLU A 421 21.31 -15.86 20.15
C GLU A 421 21.25 -17.21 19.43
N ASP A 422 21.12 -17.18 18.09
CA ASP A 422 21.11 -18.37 17.21
C ASP A 422 22.36 -19.24 17.47
N PHE A 423 23.55 -18.62 17.50
CA PHE A 423 24.81 -19.29 17.76
C PHE A 423 25.04 -19.58 19.26
N LEU A 424 24.74 -18.63 20.16
CA LEU A 424 25.05 -18.79 21.59
C LEU A 424 24.20 -19.89 22.25
N SER A 425 22.99 -20.13 21.74
CA SER A 425 22.17 -21.28 22.17
C SER A 425 22.82 -22.62 21.80
N VAL A 426 23.37 -22.72 20.59
CA VAL A 426 24.12 -23.91 20.13
C VAL A 426 25.48 -24.03 20.85
N LEU A 427 26.12 -22.91 21.17
CA LEU A 427 27.38 -22.89 21.95
C LEU A 427 27.21 -23.51 23.34
N CYS A 428 26.05 -23.33 23.98
CA CYS A 428 25.75 -23.94 25.27
C CYS A 428 25.64 -25.47 25.17
N LEU A 429 25.03 -25.99 24.10
CA LEU A 429 25.01 -27.43 23.80
C LEU A 429 26.39 -27.99 23.39
N LEU A 430 27.22 -27.16 22.75
CA LEU A 430 28.60 -27.50 22.39
C LEU A 430 29.53 -27.54 23.61
N LEU A 431 29.38 -26.61 24.56
CA LEU A 431 30.24 -26.45 25.74
C LEU A 431 29.44 -26.52 27.05
N PRO A 432 28.86 -27.67 27.41
CA PRO A 432 27.93 -27.79 28.54
C PRO A 432 28.60 -27.75 29.92
N SER A 433 29.91 -27.95 30.02
CA SER A 433 30.60 -27.98 31.32
C SER A 433 30.51 -26.64 32.06
N LYS A 434 30.34 -26.67 33.39
CA LYS A 434 30.45 -25.47 34.24
C LYS A 434 31.88 -24.90 34.21
N GLU A 435 32.90 -25.72 33.93
CA GLU A 435 34.28 -25.28 33.71
C GLU A 435 34.46 -24.43 32.44
N SER A 436 33.65 -24.70 31.40
CA SER A 436 33.67 -23.95 30.13
C SER A 436 32.94 -22.60 30.19
N ARG A 437 32.34 -22.24 31.34
CA ARG A 437 31.64 -20.96 31.55
C ARG A 437 32.47 -19.73 31.17
N PRO A 438 33.77 -19.60 31.55
CA PRO A 438 34.59 -18.45 31.14
C PRO A 438 34.79 -18.39 29.62
N ALA A 439 34.94 -19.54 28.96
CA ALA A 439 35.06 -19.63 27.51
C ALA A 439 33.75 -19.21 26.81
N ARG A 440 32.58 -19.70 27.27
CA ARG A 440 31.28 -19.25 26.73
C ARG A 440 31.08 -17.74 26.92
N HIS A 441 31.41 -17.21 28.10
CA HIS A 441 31.32 -15.78 28.40
C HIS A 441 32.27 -14.94 27.53
N GLN A 442 33.51 -15.37 27.31
CA GLN A 442 34.44 -14.66 26.42
C GLN A 442 34.00 -14.72 24.95
N ILE A 443 33.47 -15.84 24.49
CA ILE A 443 32.88 -15.98 23.15
C ILE A 443 31.67 -15.05 22.96
N ALA A 444 30.76 -14.99 23.94
CA ALA A 444 29.63 -14.05 23.94
C ALA A 444 30.11 -12.58 23.85
N ARG A 445 31.16 -12.22 24.59
CA ARG A 445 31.78 -10.89 24.47
C ARG A 445 32.38 -10.66 23.08
N TYR A 446 33.08 -11.63 22.49
CA TYR A 446 33.66 -11.51 21.14
C TYR A 446 32.61 -11.37 20.03
N MET A 447 31.43 -11.99 20.16
CA MET A 447 30.32 -11.76 19.22
C MET A 447 29.77 -10.33 19.31
N ASN A 448 29.59 -9.80 20.53
CA ASN A 448 29.11 -8.43 20.70
C ASN A 448 30.19 -7.39 20.33
N LEU A 449 31.47 -7.69 20.57
CA LEU A 449 32.61 -6.92 20.07
C LEU A 449 32.65 -6.89 18.54
N THR A 450 32.42 -8.02 17.86
CA THR A 450 32.26 -8.09 16.39
C THR A 450 31.17 -7.14 15.91
N SER A 451 29.98 -7.20 16.53
CA SER A 451 28.86 -6.31 16.20
C SER A 451 29.20 -4.84 16.43
N ALA A 452 29.82 -4.50 17.56
CA ALA A 452 30.23 -3.14 17.88
C ALA A 452 31.26 -2.59 16.89
N LEU A 453 32.27 -3.38 16.52
CA LEU A 453 33.28 -3.00 15.52
C LEU A 453 32.65 -2.81 14.13
N ALA A 454 31.89 -3.79 13.64
CA ALA A 454 31.32 -3.72 12.30
C ALA A 454 30.24 -2.65 12.16
N TRP A 455 29.36 -2.49 13.14
CA TRP A 455 28.32 -1.45 13.10
C TRP A 455 28.89 -0.04 13.33
N ARG A 456 30.04 0.12 13.99
CA ARG A 456 30.75 1.41 14.07
C ARG A 456 31.26 1.87 12.69
N ASP A 457 31.63 0.93 11.83
CA ASP A 457 32.21 1.23 10.52
C ASP A 457 31.12 1.44 9.44
N VAL A 458 29.87 1.02 9.69
CA VAL A 458 28.69 1.27 8.81
C VAL A 458 27.72 2.35 9.34
N SER A 459 27.54 2.48 10.67
CA SER A 459 26.49 3.34 11.26
C SER A 459 27.02 4.59 11.95
N THR A 460 26.39 5.73 11.66
CA THR A 460 26.67 7.01 12.33
C THR A 460 26.24 7.00 13.80
N LYS A 461 25.07 6.41 14.14
CA LYS A 461 24.63 6.23 15.54
C LYS A 461 25.70 5.52 16.38
N ILE A 462 26.24 4.40 15.88
CA ILE A 462 27.29 3.65 16.61
C ILE A 462 28.64 4.36 16.59
N ARG A 463 29.01 5.05 15.50
CA ARG A 463 30.26 5.84 15.42
C ARG A 463 30.30 7.00 16.40
N LEU A 464 29.16 7.67 16.63
CA LEU A 464 29.05 8.72 17.65
C LEU A 464 29.07 8.15 19.07
N ARG A 465 28.59 6.92 19.29
CA ARG A 465 28.69 6.21 20.57
C ARG A 465 30.11 5.72 20.88
N PHE A 466 30.85 5.24 19.87
CA PHE A 466 32.23 4.77 20.01
C PHE A 466 33.18 5.47 19.01
N PRO A 467 33.52 6.75 19.20
CA PRO A 467 34.39 7.48 18.28
C PRO A 467 35.73 6.78 18.04
N CYS A 468 36.39 6.32 19.11
CA CYS A 468 37.64 5.57 19.04
C CYS A 468 37.51 4.18 19.68
N LEU A 469 38.46 3.28 19.35
CA LEU A 469 38.53 1.93 19.92
C LEU A 469 38.64 1.94 21.45
N ARG A 470 39.23 2.97 22.05
CA ARG A 470 39.31 3.12 23.52
C ARG A 470 37.92 3.09 24.16
N ASN A 471 36.91 3.68 23.51
CA ASN A 471 35.54 3.70 24.03
C ASN A 471 34.85 2.34 24.00
N ILE A 472 35.42 1.35 23.29
CA ILE A 472 34.98 -0.05 23.33
C ILE A 472 35.66 -0.80 24.49
N ILE A 473 36.84 -0.33 24.94
CA ILE A 473 37.48 -0.77 26.19
C ILE A 473 36.77 -0.14 27.39
N ASP A 474 36.51 1.18 27.36
CA ASP A 474 35.76 1.90 28.40
C ASP A 474 34.35 1.27 28.64
N ALA A 475 33.78 0.65 27.60
CA ALA A 475 32.50 -0.06 27.64
C ALA A 475 32.61 -1.57 27.96
N GLY A 476 33.79 -2.07 28.31
CA GLY A 476 34.02 -3.47 28.75
C GLY A 476 33.93 -4.55 27.67
N LEU A 477 33.77 -4.19 26.39
CA LEU A 477 33.67 -5.15 25.28
C LEU A 477 35.04 -5.64 24.80
N LEU A 478 36.08 -4.82 24.94
CA LEU A 478 37.47 -5.08 24.55
C LEU A 478 38.37 -4.91 25.77
N THR A 479 39.43 -5.70 25.92
CA THR A 479 40.46 -5.48 26.96
C THR A 479 41.73 -4.88 26.35
N GLU A 480 42.59 -4.26 27.17
CA GLU A 480 43.89 -3.71 26.73
C GLU A 480 44.70 -4.70 25.88
N ARG A 481 44.92 -5.92 26.41
CA ARG A 481 45.71 -6.97 25.73
C ARG A 481 45.09 -7.48 24.42
N GLU A 482 43.78 -7.32 24.26
CA GLU A 482 43.07 -7.64 23.01
C GLU A 482 43.09 -6.44 22.05
N TYR A 483 43.08 -5.21 22.56
CA TYR A 483 43.26 -3.99 21.77
C TYR A 483 44.65 -3.93 21.13
N ASP A 484 45.70 -4.28 21.86
CA ASP A 484 47.07 -4.36 21.33
C ASP A 484 47.14 -5.37 20.18
N LYS A 485 46.69 -6.62 20.41
CA LYS A 485 46.58 -7.65 19.36
C LYS A 485 45.70 -7.24 18.17
N LEU A 486 44.67 -6.43 18.41
CA LEU A 486 43.78 -5.92 17.37
C LEU A 486 44.43 -4.79 16.56
N GLN A 487 45.39 -4.05 17.13
CA GLN A 487 46.26 -3.12 16.40
C GLN A 487 47.24 -3.91 15.53
N ASP A 488 47.99 -4.86 16.11
CA ASP A 488 49.01 -5.68 15.42
C ASP A 488 48.46 -6.36 14.15
N ILE A 489 47.27 -6.96 14.25
CA ILE A 489 46.60 -7.65 13.13
C ILE A 489 46.06 -6.66 12.09
N ASN A 490 45.74 -5.44 12.51
CA ASN A 490 45.16 -4.41 11.67
C ASN A 490 46.19 -3.63 10.85
N GLU A 491 47.40 -3.41 11.34
CA GLU A 491 48.47 -2.71 10.60
C GLU A 491 48.69 -3.28 9.18
N PRO A 492 48.85 -4.60 8.97
CA PRO A 492 48.97 -5.17 7.62
C PRO A 492 47.63 -5.31 6.88
N SER A 493 46.47 -5.14 7.55
CA SER A 493 45.16 -5.47 6.97
C SER A 493 43.97 -4.67 7.52
N PRO A 494 43.87 -3.36 7.26
CA PRO A 494 42.92 -2.46 7.92
C PRO A 494 41.42 -2.80 7.73
N GLY A 495 41.07 -3.58 6.70
CA GLY A 495 39.69 -4.04 6.46
C GLY A 495 39.25 -5.28 7.25
N ILE A 496 40.16 -5.95 7.98
CA ILE A 496 39.90 -7.25 8.64
C ILE A 496 39.52 -7.09 10.12
N ARG A 497 39.72 -5.91 10.72
CA ARG A 497 39.54 -5.64 12.18
C ARG A 497 38.28 -6.23 12.82
N TRP A 498 37.11 -6.08 12.19
CA TRP A 498 35.83 -6.59 12.72
C TRP A 498 35.72 -8.12 12.69
N LEU A 499 36.48 -8.78 11.83
CA LEU A 499 36.49 -10.23 11.62
C LEU A 499 37.49 -10.95 12.55
N THR A 500 38.42 -10.22 13.18
CA THR A 500 39.41 -10.78 14.11
C THR A 500 38.77 -11.51 15.31
N PRO A 501 37.76 -10.95 16.03
CA PRO A 501 37.18 -11.64 17.18
C PRO A 501 36.45 -12.94 16.82
N LEU A 502 35.88 -13.05 15.61
CA LEU A 502 35.25 -14.30 15.15
C LEU A 502 36.26 -15.43 14.95
N HIS A 503 37.51 -15.13 14.59
CA HIS A 503 38.57 -16.14 14.55
C HIS A 503 39.05 -16.51 15.97
N TRP A 504 39.08 -15.55 16.91
CA TRP A 504 39.32 -15.87 18.32
C TRP A 504 38.23 -16.76 18.92
N VAL A 505 36.97 -16.63 18.49
CA VAL A 505 35.89 -17.57 18.86
C VAL A 505 36.18 -18.99 18.37
N GLN A 506 36.68 -19.16 17.14
CA GLN A 506 37.07 -20.48 16.63
C GLN A 506 38.22 -21.07 17.45
N GLN A 507 39.27 -20.29 17.71
CA GLN A 507 40.42 -20.71 18.52
C GLN A 507 40.05 -21.09 19.96
N LEU A 508 39.08 -20.39 20.58
CA LEU A 508 38.56 -20.77 21.90
C LEU A 508 37.77 -22.08 21.87
N ILE A 509 36.96 -22.31 20.82
CA ILE A 509 36.25 -23.57 20.65
C ILE A 509 37.24 -24.72 20.43
N ASP A 510 38.22 -24.55 19.55
CA ASP A 510 39.24 -25.58 19.29
C ASP A 510 40.03 -25.93 20.56
N ALA A 511 40.32 -24.95 21.42
CA ALA A 511 40.97 -25.17 22.72
C ALA A 511 40.08 -25.95 23.72
N GLU A 512 38.79 -25.62 23.83
CA GLU A 512 37.84 -26.35 24.68
C GLU A 512 37.57 -27.78 24.18
N MET A 513 37.52 -27.97 22.85
CA MET A 513 37.42 -29.29 22.22
C MET A 513 38.68 -30.13 22.47
N ALA A 514 39.87 -29.55 22.30
CA ALA A 514 41.15 -30.22 22.57
C ALA A 514 41.33 -30.57 24.06
N ALA A 515 40.73 -29.78 24.97
CA ALA A 515 40.67 -30.06 26.40
C ALA A 515 39.56 -31.08 26.79
N GLY A 516 38.83 -31.65 25.83
CA GLY A 516 37.82 -32.68 26.06
C GLY A 516 36.51 -32.19 26.70
N ARG A 517 36.31 -30.88 26.83
CA ARG A 517 35.10 -30.29 27.46
C ARG A 517 33.93 -30.08 26.51
N GLY A 518 34.16 -30.21 25.19
CA GLY A 518 33.18 -29.92 24.15
C GLY A 518 32.56 -31.13 23.46
N SER A 519 31.29 -30.99 23.05
CA SER A 519 30.49 -32.04 22.41
C SER A 519 30.62 -32.04 20.88
N VAL A 520 31.32 -33.04 20.34
CA VAL A 520 31.59 -33.20 18.89
C VAL A 520 30.30 -33.16 18.06
N ASN A 521 29.17 -33.60 18.61
CA ASN A 521 27.88 -33.66 17.90
C ASN A 521 27.35 -32.29 17.43
N TYR A 522 27.74 -31.19 18.10
CA TYR A 522 27.22 -29.85 17.82
C TYR A 522 28.21 -28.93 17.08
N ILE A 523 29.47 -29.36 16.88
CA ILE A 523 30.51 -28.49 16.30
C ILE A 523 30.18 -28.03 14.86
N SER A 524 29.57 -28.90 14.06
CA SER A 524 29.15 -28.59 12.68
C SER A 524 28.00 -27.59 12.64
N VAL A 525 27.09 -27.64 13.61
CA VAL A 525 25.97 -26.70 13.74
C VAL A 525 26.51 -25.34 14.20
N ALA A 526 27.33 -25.30 15.26
CA ALA A 526 27.95 -24.08 15.76
C ALA A 526 28.78 -23.37 14.69
N MET A 527 29.58 -24.11 13.90
CA MET A 527 30.37 -23.53 12.81
C MET A 527 29.52 -23.02 11.64
N ASN A 528 28.34 -23.61 11.39
CA ASN A 528 27.39 -23.08 10.41
C ASN A 528 26.72 -21.79 10.88
N GLU A 529 26.33 -21.68 12.16
CA GLU A 529 25.77 -20.44 12.70
C GLU A 529 26.82 -19.31 12.81
N LEU A 530 28.06 -19.62 13.21
CA LEU A 530 29.17 -18.65 13.21
C LEU A 530 29.47 -18.14 11.79
N LYS A 531 29.38 -19.03 10.79
CA LYS A 531 29.48 -18.71 9.36
C LYS A 531 28.30 -17.87 8.88
N ALA A 532 27.07 -18.15 9.32
CA ALA A 532 25.89 -17.35 9.00
C ALA A 532 25.99 -15.93 9.57
N PHE A 533 26.39 -15.81 10.84
CA PHE A 533 26.70 -14.54 11.50
C PHE A 533 27.77 -13.77 10.72
N ARG A 534 28.93 -14.38 10.41
CA ARG A 534 30.00 -13.75 9.59
C ARG A 534 29.51 -13.29 8.21
N VAL A 535 28.70 -14.09 7.53
CA VAL A 535 28.18 -13.77 6.19
C VAL A 535 27.22 -12.58 6.22
N SER A 536 26.48 -12.38 7.32
CA SER A 536 25.57 -11.24 7.48
C SER A 536 26.32 -9.90 7.51
N PHE A 537 27.38 -9.77 8.32
CA PHE A 537 28.24 -8.58 8.34
C PHE A 537 28.92 -8.35 6.99
N ARG A 538 29.40 -9.40 6.32
CA ARG A 538 29.96 -9.27 4.97
C ARG A 538 28.95 -8.71 3.97
N ARG A 539 27.69 -9.17 4.01
CA ARG A 539 26.60 -8.61 3.18
C ARG A 539 26.30 -7.15 3.56
N LEU A 540 26.31 -6.82 4.85
CA LEU A 540 26.11 -5.45 5.34
C LEU A 540 27.21 -4.51 4.81
N TYR A 541 28.48 -4.92 4.82
CA TYR A 541 29.58 -4.16 4.21
C TYR A 541 29.44 -4.02 2.69
N CYS A 542 29.03 -5.07 1.96
CA CYS A 542 28.67 -4.94 0.54
C CYS A 542 27.53 -3.91 0.32
N HIS A 543 26.58 -3.85 1.26
CA HIS A 543 25.47 -2.89 1.26
C HIS A 543 25.81 -1.49 1.78
N ASP A 544 27.02 -1.26 2.29
CA ASP A 544 27.57 0.07 2.54
C ASP A 544 28.39 0.53 1.32
N TRP A 545 29.39 -0.27 0.94
CA TRP A 545 30.32 0.01 -0.16
C TRP A 545 29.63 0.21 -1.52
N VAL A 546 28.76 -0.72 -1.92
CA VAL A 546 28.12 -0.69 -3.25
C VAL A 546 26.76 0.00 -3.15
N CYS A 547 26.76 1.32 -2.92
CA CYS A 547 25.57 2.17 -2.85
C CYS A 547 24.68 2.11 -4.12
N VAL A 548 23.48 2.70 -4.06
CA VAL A 548 22.65 2.93 -5.27
C VAL A 548 23.44 3.84 -6.23
N PRO A 549 23.52 3.53 -7.54
CA PRO A 549 24.33 4.32 -8.48
C PRO A 549 23.95 5.80 -8.49
N LEU A 550 24.95 6.68 -8.32
CA LEU A 550 24.75 8.13 -8.21
C LEU A 550 23.93 8.69 -9.38
N VAL A 551 24.24 8.27 -10.61
CA VAL A 551 23.51 8.66 -11.83
C VAL A 551 22.01 8.36 -11.76
N TYR A 552 21.60 7.26 -11.10
CA TYR A 552 20.19 6.92 -10.98
C TYR A 552 19.47 7.83 -9.97
N THR A 553 20.14 8.16 -8.85
CA THR A 553 19.62 9.16 -7.89
C THR A 553 19.56 10.56 -8.51
N GLN A 554 20.53 10.91 -9.37
CA GLN A 554 20.58 12.19 -10.08
C GLN A 554 19.47 12.30 -11.13
N VAL A 555 19.20 11.24 -11.90
CA VAL A 555 18.08 11.20 -12.86
C VAL A 555 16.73 11.34 -12.15
N ALA A 556 16.54 10.67 -11.00
CA ALA A 556 15.33 10.83 -10.20
C ALA A 556 15.17 12.26 -9.65
N ALA A 557 16.22 12.82 -9.07
CA ALA A 557 16.24 14.21 -8.60
C ALA A 557 15.95 15.21 -9.73
N LEU A 558 16.64 15.08 -10.86
CA LEU A 558 16.51 15.97 -12.02
C LEU A 558 15.10 15.94 -12.60
N ALA A 559 14.50 14.76 -12.77
CA ALA A 559 13.13 14.63 -13.26
C ALA A 559 12.13 15.30 -12.32
N THR A 560 12.20 15.00 -11.01
CA THR A 560 11.31 15.56 -10.00
C THR A 560 11.45 17.08 -9.90
N TYR A 561 12.67 17.62 -9.82
CA TYR A 561 12.87 19.05 -9.71
C TYR A 561 12.58 19.81 -11.01
N SER A 562 12.82 19.23 -12.19
CA SER A 562 12.45 19.86 -13.48
C SER A 562 10.93 19.96 -13.65
N TYR A 563 10.18 18.93 -13.23
CA TYR A 563 8.71 18.98 -13.20
C TYR A 563 8.21 20.15 -12.35
N PHE A 564 8.71 20.30 -11.12
CA PHE A 564 8.28 21.40 -10.25
C PHE A 564 8.80 22.77 -10.68
N PHE A 565 9.97 22.85 -11.31
CA PHE A 565 10.44 24.06 -11.98
C PHE A 565 9.48 24.50 -13.08
N PHE A 566 9.01 23.59 -13.95
CA PHE A 566 7.98 23.90 -14.93
C PHE A 566 6.63 24.24 -14.28
N CYS A 567 6.25 23.61 -13.16
CA CYS A 567 5.06 24.01 -12.39
C CYS A 567 5.13 25.42 -11.79
N LEU A 568 6.31 26.01 -11.52
CA LEU A 568 6.43 27.39 -11.03
C LEU A 568 5.87 28.42 -12.03
N PHE A 569 5.88 28.09 -13.32
CA PHE A 569 5.35 28.93 -14.40
C PHE A 569 4.04 28.37 -14.98
N GLY A 570 4.01 27.08 -15.35
CA GLY A 570 2.86 26.41 -15.96
C GLY A 570 1.69 26.10 -15.02
N ARG A 571 1.72 26.59 -13.78
CA ARG A 571 0.57 26.63 -12.85
C ARG A 571 0.28 28.04 -12.33
N GLN A 572 0.89 29.07 -12.93
CA GLN A 572 0.46 30.45 -12.72
C GLN A 572 -0.92 30.63 -13.34
N ASP A 573 -1.78 31.36 -12.62
CA ASP A 573 -3.13 31.66 -13.04
C ASP A 573 -3.12 32.99 -13.82
N LEU A 574 -3.78 32.97 -14.99
CA LEU A 574 -3.58 33.96 -16.05
C LEU A 574 -4.88 34.65 -16.46
N ASN A 575 -6.05 34.21 -15.96
CA ASN A 575 -7.35 34.68 -16.40
C ASN A 575 -8.14 35.29 -15.23
N SER A 576 -8.25 36.62 -15.23
CA SER A 576 -8.89 37.43 -14.19
C SER A 576 -10.42 37.33 -14.12
N GLU A 577 -11.03 36.33 -14.75
CA GLU A 577 -12.49 36.16 -14.82
C GLU A 577 -12.97 35.02 -13.88
N ASP A 578 -12.16 34.01 -13.61
CA ASP A 578 -12.48 32.86 -12.74
C ASP A 578 -12.14 33.10 -11.25
N PHE A 579 -12.53 34.28 -10.74
CA PHE A 579 -12.30 34.74 -9.34
C PHE A 579 -12.87 33.83 -8.24
N TYR A 580 -13.65 32.81 -8.60
CA TYR A 580 -14.28 31.86 -7.68
C TYR A 580 -13.56 30.50 -7.59
N SER A 581 -12.45 30.31 -8.32
CA SER A 581 -11.65 29.07 -8.22
C SER A 581 -10.73 29.07 -6.99
N LEU A 582 -10.64 27.93 -6.28
CA LEU A 582 -9.80 27.84 -5.07
C LEU A 582 -8.30 28.00 -5.36
N ASP A 583 -7.85 27.51 -6.52
CA ASP A 583 -6.45 27.66 -6.98
C ASP A 583 -6.06 29.12 -7.31
N ALA A 584 -7.02 30.03 -7.48
CA ALA A 584 -6.74 31.47 -7.67
C ALA A 584 -6.17 32.13 -6.39
N PHE A 585 -6.42 31.59 -5.20
CA PHE A 585 -5.80 32.09 -3.96
C PHE A 585 -4.66 31.19 -3.48
N PHE A 586 -4.84 29.87 -3.48
CA PHE A 586 -3.83 28.92 -3.00
C PHE A 586 -3.79 27.68 -3.93
N PRO A 587 -2.64 27.34 -4.54
CA PRO A 587 -2.54 26.31 -5.57
C PRO A 587 -2.60 24.89 -4.97
N LEU A 588 -3.76 24.53 -4.43
CA LEU A 588 -4.01 23.36 -3.58
C LEU A 588 -3.60 22.07 -4.27
N PHE A 589 -4.01 21.87 -5.51
CA PHE A 589 -3.68 20.65 -6.25
C PHE A 589 -2.20 20.55 -6.58
N THR A 590 -1.51 21.68 -6.82
CA THR A 590 -0.05 21.70 -7.02
C THR A 590 0.69 21.41 -5.71
N VAL A 591 0.23 21.90 -4.56
CA VAL A 591 0.80 21.56 -3.24
C VAL A 591 0.57 20.09 -2.89
N VAL A 592 -0.60 19.54 -3.19
CA VAL A 592 -0.87 18.10 -3.04
C VAL A 592 0.04 17.27 -3.96
N GLN A 593 0.20 17.66 -5.24
CA GLN A 593 1.15 17.01 -6.16
C GLN A 593 2.60 17.13 -5.68
N PHE A 594 2.99 18.25 -5.07
CA PHE A 594 4.31 18.44 -4.46
C PHE A 594 4.53 17.46 -3.30
N LEU A 595 3.58 17.37 -2.37
CA LEU A 595 3.63 16.40 -1.27
C LEU A 595 3.71 14.96 -1.78
N PHE A 596 2.93 14.60 -2.81
CA PHE A 596 3.02 13.26 -3.41
C PHE A 596 4.37 12.99 -4.08
N PHE A 597 4.79 13.78 -5.07
CA PHE A 597 5.99 13.44 -5.85
C PHE A 597 7.31 13.75 -5.12
N VAL A 598 7.42 14.92 -4.46
CA VAL A 598 8.63 15.24 -3.67
C VAL A 598 8.69 14.37 -2.42
N GLY A 599 7.55 14.11 -1.75
CA GLY A 599 7.50 13.21 -0.61
C GLY A 599 7.82 11.75 -0.97
N TRP A 600 7.38 11.27 -2.13
CA TRP A 600 7.74 9.92 -2.59
C TRP A 600 9.22 9.82 -2.98
N PHE A 601 9.77 10.85 -3.64
CA PHE A 601 11.22 10.97 -3.85
C PHE A 601 11.99 10.98 -2.52
N LYS A 602 11.52 11.74 -1.52
CA LYS A 602 12.09 11.77 -0.15
C LYS A 602 12.08 10.41 0.53
N VAL A 603 11.00 9.63 0.45
CA VAL A 603 11.01 8.23 0.93
C VAL A 603 12.15 7.42 0.30
N GLY A 604 12.46 7.66 -0.99
CA GLY A 604 13.62 7.07 -1.65
C GLY A 604 14.98 7.69 -1.30
N GLN A 605 15.04 8.88 -0.69
CA GLN A 605 16.27 9.46 -0.14
C GLN A 605 16.52 8.96 1.29
N ASP A 606 15.51 9.06 2.14
CA ASP A 606 15.56 8.77 3.57
C ASP A 606 15.87 7.27 3.80
N LEU A 607 15.22 6.36 3.06
CA LEU A 607 15.48 4.90 3.13
C LEU A 607 16.79 4.44 2.47
N MET A 608 17.56 5.33 1.82
CA MET A 608 18.79 4.96 1.10
C MET A 608 19.97 4.66 2.02
N ARG A 609 19.96 5.18 3.27
CA ARG A 609 21.05 5.03 4.26
C ARG A 609 20.51 4.77 5.68
N PRO A 610 19.85 3.62 5.94
CA PRO A 610 19.08 3.37 7.16
C PRO A 610 19.90 3.16 8.46
N PHE A 611 21.14 3.64 8.47
CA PHE A 611 22.10 3.55 9.56
C PHE A 611 22.67 4.95 9.95
N GLY A 612 22.04 6.01 9.43
CA GLY A 612 22.40 7.42 9.59
C GLY A 612 22.01 8.00 10.96
N LEU A 613 21.19 9.05 10.97
CA LEU A 613 20.69 9.75 12.17
C LEU A 613 19.20 10.13 12.08
N ASP A 614 18.47 9.58 11.12
CA ASP A 614 17.08 9.96 10.84
C ASP A 614 16.07 9.24 11.75
N ASP A 615 14.83 9.74 11.78
CA ASP A 615 13.79 9.35 12.76
C ASP A 615 13.38 7.87 12.66
N ASP A 616 13.46 7.27 11.46
CA ASP A 616 13.06 5.90 11.17
C ASP A 616 14.26 4.99 10.77
N ASP A 617 15.51 5.47 10.98
CA ASP A 617 16.74 4.68 10.82
C ASP A 617 16.85 3.58 11.88
N PHE A 618 17.44 2.43 11.53
CA PHE A 618 17.57 1.28 12.43
C PHE A 618 18.31 1.64 13.73
N GLU A 619 17.68 1.33 14.86
CA GLU A 619 18.19 1.63 16.21
C GLU A 619 19.26 0.63 16.67
N LEU A 620 20.38 0.60 15.94
CA LEU A 620 21.51 -0.29 16.23
C LEU A 620 22.08 -0.13 17.63
N SER A 621 22.00 1.07 18.24
CA SER A 621 22.47 1.27 19.62
C SER A 621 21.64 0.45 20.62
N TYR A 622 20.30 0.46 20.47
CA TYR A 622 19.40 -0.35 21.27
C TYR A 622 19.57 -1.84 20.98
N ILE A 623 19.72 -2.22 19.71
CA ILE A 623 19.97 -3.62 19.31
C ILE A 623 21.27 -4.13 19.91
N LEU A 624 22.34 -3.33 19.95
CA LEU A 624 23.61 -3.69 20.58
C LEU A 624 23.46 -3.87 22.10
N ASP A 625 22.81 -2.93 22.79
CA ASP A 625 22.57 -3.03 24.24
C ASP A 625 21.74 -4.27 24.61
N ARG A 626 20.67 -4.51 23.86
CA ARG A 626 19.81 -5.71 23.99
C ARG A 626 20.61 -6.98 23.73
N ASN A 627 21.44 -7.00 22.69
CA ASN A 627 22.24 -8.18 22.35
C ASN A 627 23.31 -8.49 23.39
N ILE A 628 23.97 -7.48 23.96
CA ILE A 628 24.94 -7.65 25.06
C ILE A 628 24.27 -8.33 26.26
N VAL A 629 23.12 -7.80 26.70
CA VAL A 629 22.39 -8.35 27.86
C VAL A 629 21.97 -9.79 27.58
N THR A 630 21.23 -10.07 26.50
CA THR A 630 20.74 -11.45 26.28
C THR A 630 21.87 -12.43 25.99
N SER A 631 22.97 -12.00 25.36
CA SER A 631 24.13 -12.87 25.12
C SER A 631 24.73 -13.40 26.41
N PHE A 632 24.92 -12.53 27.40
CA PHE A 632 25.42 -12.95 28.72
C PHE A 632 24.38 -13.77 29.50
N THR A 633 23.09 -13.41 29.43
CA THR A 633 22.01 -14.21 30.03
C THR A 633 21.95 -15.64 29.48
N ILE A 634 22.16 -15.84 28.16
CA ILE A 634 22.16 -17.17 27.52
C ILE A 634 23.32 -18.05 27.98
N VAL A 635 24.55 -17.52 28.00
CA VAL A 635 25.75 -18.35 28.28
C VAL A 635 26.02 -18.60 29.76
N ASP A 636 25.40 -17.79 30.62
CA ASP A 636 25.68 -17.69 32.05
C ASP A 636 24.43 -18.07 32.88
N SER A 637 23.45 -17.17 33.02
CA SER A 637 22.27 -17.38 33.87
C SER A 637 21.44 -18.60 33.46
N LEU A 638 21.10 -18.72 32.16
CA LEU A 638 20.34 -19.85 31.62
C LEU A 638 21.15 -21.17 31.54
N GLN A 639 22.35 -21.22 32.12
CA GLN A 639 23.19 -22.42 32.27
C GLN A 639 23.50 -22.75 33.75
N ASP A 640 23.24 -21.81 34.67
CA ASP A 640 23.27 -22.01 36.11
C ASP A 640 21.90 -22.39 36.67
N ASP A 641 20.81 -21.82 36.13
CA ASP A 641 19.43 -22.16 36.48
C ASP A 641 19.13 -23.62 36.09
N GLU A 642 18.96 -24.47 37.09
CA GLU A 642 18.35 -25.79 36.90
C GLU A 642 16.86 -25.61 36.53
N PRO A 643 16.31 -26.41 35.60
CA PRO A 643 14.89 -26.31 35.26
C PRO A 643 14.04 -26.60 36.51
N PRO A 644 12.84 -25.98 36.63
CA PRO A 644 11.93 -26.31 37.73
C PRO A 644 11.60 -27.80 37.74
N GLU A 645 11.33 -28.35 38.93
CA GLU A 645 10.93 -29.75 39.08
C GLU A 645 9.76 -30.10 38.15
N PHE A 646 9.73 -31.33 37.65
CA PHE A 646 8.72 -31.77 36.70
C PHE A 646 7.34 -31.82 37.35
N GLU A 647 6.55 -30.77 37.14
CA GLU A 647 5.12 -30.75 37.43
C GLU A 647 4.31 -31.14 36.18
N GLU A 648 3.40 -32.10 36.33
CA GLU A 648 2.40 -32.41 35.30
C GLU A 648 1.53 -31.17 34.99
N ASP A 649 1.45 -30.78 33.72
CA ASP A 649 0.63 -29.62 33.32
C ASP A 649 -0.89 -29.90 33.33
N VAL A 650 -1.68 -28.85 33.09
CA VAL A 650 -3.16 -28.90 33.11
C VAL A 650 -3.73 -29.80 32.00
N PHE A 651 -3.09 -29.88 30.84
CA PHE A 651 -3.51 -30.72 29.70
C PHE A 651 -3.11 -32.18 29.88
N TRP A 652 -2.01 -32.44 30.61
CA TRP A 652 -1.66 -33.77 31.09
C TRP A 652 -2.66 -34.27 32.13
N LYS A 653 -2.91 -33.49 33.19
CA LYS A 653 -3.88 -33.83 34.25
C LYS A 653 -5.32 -33.98 33.75
N HIS A 654 -5.68 -33.28 32.67
CA HIS A 654 -7.03 -33.31 32.07
C HIS A 654 -7.01 -33.70 30.59
N HIS A 655 -6.43 -34.86 30.26
CA HIS A 655 -6.31 -35.41 28.89
C HIS A 655 -7.56 -35.26 27.98
N ASN A 656 -8.77 -35.30 28.55
CA ASN A 656 -10.03 -35.23 27.82
C ASN A 656 -10.57 -33.80 27.60
N GLU A 657 -10.04 -32.76 28.27
CA GLU A 657 -10.58 -31.40 28.25
C GLU A 657 -9.62 -30.37 27.60
N GLN A 658 -9.35 -30.55 26.32
CA GLN A 658 -8.47 -29.66 25.52
C GLN A 658 -9.09 -28.29 25.18
N HIS A 659 -10.06 -27.80 25.97
CA HIS A 659 -10.76 -26.55 25.72
C HIS A 659 -10.11 -25.36 26.44
N LEU A 660 -9.28 -24.61 25.69
CA LEU A 660 -8.75 -23.31 26.11
C LEU A 660 -9.88 -22.28 26.27
N TYR A 661 -10.50 -22.25 27.46
CA TYR A 661 -11.39 -21.17 27.85
C TYR A 661 -10.61 -19.88 28.05
N ALA A 662 -10.60 -19.02 27.02
CA ALA A 662 -10.26 -17.62 27.22
C ALA A 662 -11.17 -17.08 28.35
N PRO A 663 -10.61 -16.52 29.45
CA PRO A 663 -11.43 -16.01 30.53
C PRO A 663 -12.37 -14.93 29.96
N LYS A 664 -13.65 -14.98 30.34
CA LYS A 664 -14.64 -14.00 29.89
C LYS A 664 -14.22 -12.61 30.39
N VAL A 665 -13.46 -11.88 29.57
CA VAL A 665 -13.10 -10.48 29.81
C VAL A 665 -14.40 -9.71 29.91
N ALA A 666 -14.77 -9.36 31.15
CA ALA A 666 -16.09 -8.81 31.42
C ALA A 666 -16.28 -7.54 30.59
N SER A 667 -17.41 -7.41 29.88
CA SER A 667 -17.72 -6.22 29.08
C SER A 667 -17.87 -4.93 29.92
N SER A 668 -17.85 -5.06 31.26
CA SER A 668 -17.74 -3.99 32.24
C SER A 668 -16.31 -3.51 32.53
N LEU A 669 -15.27 -4.10 31.91
CA LEU A 669 -13.91 -3.56 31.91
C LEU A 669 -13.86 -2.27 31.09
N LYS A 670 -14.35 -1.18 31.71
CA LYS A 670 -13.89 0.18 31.40
C LYS A 670 -12.37 0.13 31.34
N TRP A 671 -11.77 0.72 30.31
CA TRP A 671 -10.32 0.90 30.19
C TRP A 671 -9.79 1.97 31.18
N GLY A 672 -10.15 1.82 32.46
CA GLY A 672 -9.40 2.37 33.58
C GLY A 672 -8.05 1.65 33.64
N ARG A 673 -7.11 2.11 32.82
CA ARG A 673 -5.67 1.84 32.80
C ARG A 673 -5.26 0.67 33.71
N ILE A 674 -5.31 -0.56 33.18
CA ILE A 674 -4.66 -1.70 33.85
C ILE A 674 -3.17 -1.40 33.87
N ASP A 675 -2.65 -1.05 35.05
CA ASP A 675 -1.34 -0.47 35.23
C ASP A 675 -0.25 -1.58 35.27
N LEU A 676 -0.16 -2.35 34.17
CA LEU A 676 0.96 -3.28 33.89
C LEU A 676 2.32 -2.57 34.06
N SER A 677 2.33 -1.27 33.76
CA SER A 677 3.13 -0.20 34.36
C SER A 677 3.95 -0.57 35.60
N ARG A 678 3.32 -1.12 36.65
CA ARG A 678 3.96 -1.21 37.97
C ARG A 678 5.26 -2.02 37.99
N ASN A 679 5.49 -2.88 37.00
CA ASN A 679 6.84 -3.32 36.60
C ASN A 679 7.16 -3.07 35.10
N ALA A 680 6.18 -2.96 34.20
CA ALA A 680 6.41 -2.74 32.76
C ALA A 680 6.61 -1.26 32.34
N HIS A 681 6.76 -0.31 33.27
CA HIS A 681 7.14 1.09 32.98
C HIS A 681 8.60 1.42 33.28
N LYS A 682 9.43 0.38 33.40
CA LYS A 682 10.86 0.49 33.09
C LYS A 682 11.13 -0.10 31.70
N HIS A 683 11.30 0.78 30.72
CA HIS A 683 12.53 0.63 29.93
C HIS A 683 13.69 0.60 30.94
N PRO A 684 14.77 -0.18 30.72
CA PRO A 684 16.02 0.15 31.41
C PRO A 684 16.26 1.66 31.19
N PRO A 685 16.62 2.43 32.23
CA PRO A 685 16.83 3.86 32.08
C PRO A 685 17.81 4.06 30.93
N LYS A 686 17.60 5.07 30.06
CA LYS A 686 18.51 5.35 28.94
C LYS A 686 19.94 5.21 29.46
N LEU A 687 20.76 4.33 28.90
CA LEU A 687 22.14 4.08 29.37
C LEU A 687 23.11 5.25 29.05
N HIS A 688 22.55 6.46 28.95
CA HIS A 688 23.19 7.76 29.08
C HIS A 688 22.96 8.36 30.49
N THR A 689 22.62 7.54 31.49
CA THR A 689 23.06 7.84 32.86
C THR A 689 24.57 7.69 32.83
N TYR A 690 25.29 8.80 32.79
CA TYR A 690 26.73 8.78 33.07
C TYR A 690 26.91 8.08 34.42
N LEU A 691 27.85 7.13 34.49
CA LEU A 691 28.42 6.77 35.79
C LEU A 691 29.14 8.01 36.29
N GLU A 692 28.50 8.75 37.19
CA GLU A 692 29.21 9.68 38.06
C GLU A 692 30.25 8.84 38.81
N MET A 693 31.51 9.00 38.41
CA MET A 693 32.64 8.44 39.14
C MET A 693 32.66 9.09 40.51
N LYS A 694 32.08 8.39 41.49
CA LYS A 694 32.21 8.81 42.89
C LYS A 694 33.69 8.83 43.26
N ASP A 695 34.08 9.94 43.85
CA ASP A 695 35.29 10.09 44.64
C ASP A 695 36.61 9.83 43.89
N GLN A 696 36.87 10.65 42.86
CA GLN A 696 38.23 10.97 42.42
C GLN A 696 38.52 12.48 42.55
N ASP A 697 39.78 12.79 42.85
CA ASP A 697 40.21 14.07 43.43
C ASP A 697 39.93 15.31 42.53
N PRO A 698 39.27 16.37 43.06
CA PRO A 698 39.00 17.60 42.31
C PRO A 698 40.20 18.28 41.63
N GLU A 699 41.43 18.08 42.12
CA GLU A 699 42.62 18.70 41.49
C GLU A 699 43.06 18.01 40.18
N GLU A 700 42.80 16.72 39.98
CA GLU A 700 43.26 16.05 38.74
C GLU A 700 42.53 16.56 37.49
N TYR A 701 41.24 16.89 37.64
CA TYR A 701 40.40 17.38 36.55
C TYR A 701 40.82 18.78 36.03
N LYS A 702 41.43 19.62 36.88
CA LYS A 702 41.95 20.94 36.48
C LYS A 702 43.11 20.83 35.48
N ASN A 703 44.02 19.88 35.69
CA ASN A 703 45.23 19.76 34.88
C ASN A 703 44.96 19.27 33.46
N ARG A 704 43.97 18.38 33.26
CA ARG A 704 43.63 17.84 31.93
C ARG A 704 42.99 18.87 30.96
N LYS A 705 42.54 20.05 31.42
CA LYS A 705 41.87 21.07 30.58
C LYS A 705 42.79 22.05 29.83
N LYS A 706 44.11 22.06 30.06
CA LYS A 706 45.00 23.06 29.43
C LYS A 706 45.39 22.79 27.97
N ASN A 707 45.37 21.54 27.49
CA ASN A 707 45.97 21.16 26.21
C ASN A 707 44.96 20.67 25.14
N LYS A 708 43.88 21.42 24.88
CA LYS A 708 43.05 21.25 23.66
C LYS A 708 42.60 22.59 23.06
N PHE A 709 43.44 23.11 22.18
CA PHE A 709 43.10 24.05 21.11
C PHE A 709 43.73 23.51 19.82
N ILE A 710 43.23 23.96 18.65
CA ILE A 710 43.64 23.53 17.29
C ILE A 710 43.17 22.11 16.93
N ALA A 711 42.68 21.80 15.72
CA ALA A 711 41.85 22.54 14.74
C ALA A 711 41.36 21.52 13.67
N TRP A 712 40.29 21.89 12.93
CA TRP A 712 39.71 21.18 11.78
C TRP A 712 39.01 19.84 12.06
#